data_AF-A0A0Q5NSQ2-F1
#
_entry.id   AF-A0A0Q5NSQ2-F1
#
_cell.length_a   1.000
_cell.length_b   1.000
_cell.length_c   1.000
_cell.angle_alpha   90.00
_cell.angle_beta   90.00
_cell.angle_gamma   90.00
#
_symmetry.space_group_name_H-M   'P 1'
#
loop_
_entity.id
_entity.type
_entity.pdbx_description
1 polymer ?
#
loop_
_entity_poly.entity_id
_entity_poly.type
_entity_poly.pdbx_seq_one_letter_code
_entity_poly.pdbx_strand_id
1 'polypeptide(L)'
;MNRKAKHILTFAPYSFCIRQLVVVGIILGCLFSRNISRAQNGDQILDGIGETSLNARYIFDGNVKDWSRNNFHAKLNGEGAKFVKDKRFGTVLSLAGDNAYLTLPGEAAADLESISISGWICLQSKKPGQYFFDFGKNPGKHFFASLDINGSPQVIYAAENNKDHISVLPGIELNKWMHIAVVLDVAAKSITTYVDGQLVATIQNTPIDLTAIFSASAKERNSLNIGKSLSAGDSFLNAMLYDFRIYRIPLSGRQVSGIFKNAGKGGQDAQPNVNSKREDELPKFPASAPQLYNANLIKVEDVEVTTSIGNLPRLPAYLNGAYKNKESGPEVRVIWPAPTDNTSVLTIGKYTITGHVPGTTFKPIATVTVTQTKPNSTPTLKLEPFALNRVSMKTDVEHRETKFIQNRNKFINTLAQTDPNAFLYMFRHAFGQKQPAGAKPLGVWDTEDTKLRGHATGHYLSAIAQAYSSTGYDKNLKANFAKKMDYMVNALYDLAQLSGKAQKPGAPFVASPAAVLPGPGKKNYDSDLSSAGIRTDYWNWGKGFISAYPPDQFIMLEHGAKYGGQKNQIWAPYYTLHKILAGLIDVYEASGNKKALDVATGMGDWVYARLNALPQDTLIKMWNTYIAGEYGGMNESMARLYRITKKPVFLKTASLFDNIKVFYGDTSHSSGLAKNVDLFRGLHANQHIPQIVGSIEMYRASNNPEYYKIADNFWHKMVDDYTYSIGGVAGARNPANAECFTAQPSSLYENGFSEGGQNETCATYNMLKLTGDLFLYDQRAELMDYYERSLYNHILASVAENDPGNTYHVPLRPGSMKQFGNADMTGFTCCNGTAIESSTKLQNTIYYKSKDDQSLYVNLYVPSVLDWQERKIIVEQNTDFPNADETRLKITGNGTFDINFRVPAWAKKGFFVSINGKRQQVTATPGTYLKLNRNWRNGDVIELKMPFTFHLAPVMDQQNLASLFYGPILLAAQEAEARKDWRKIKLNADDLSKTIKGDPSKLFFTIDDVVFKPFYETYGRHSVYLDVTLTNP
;
A
#
# COMPACT_ATOMS: atom_id res chain seq x y z
N MET A 1 -63.49 43.89 28.76
CA MET A 1 -63.78 45.30 28.41
C MET A 1 -63.62 45.49 26.90
N ASN A 2 -64.68 46.00 26.27
CA ASN A 2 -64.79 46.68 24.95
C ASN A 2 -64.39 46.01 23.61
N ARG A 3 -65.44 45.43 22.98
CA ARG A 3 -66.14 45.86 21.74
C ARG A 3 -65.57 45.61 20.32
N LYS A 4 -66.29 44.70 19.63
CA LYS A 4 -66.96 44.80 18.30
C LYS A 4 -66.23 44.43 16.99
N ALA A 5 -66.31 43.13 16.66
CA ALA A 5 -67.06 42.50 15.54
C ALA A 5 -67.26 43.20 14.17
N LYS A 6 -66.95 42.45 13.09
CA LYS A 6 -67.90 41.97 12.05
C LYS A 6 -67.29 40.85 11.16
N HIS A 7 -67.65 39.59 11.46
CA HIS A 7 -68.36 38.58 10.63
C HIS A 7 -68.11 38.50 9.09
N ILE A 8 -68.08 37.33 8.42
CA ILE A 8 -68.97 36.14 8.59
C ILE A 8 -68.46 34.87 7.81
N LEU A 9 -68.61 33.70 8.47
CA LEU A 9 -68.99 32.31 8.03
C LEU A 9 -68.04 31.49 7.10
N THR A 10 -67.80 30.17 7.30
CA THR A 10 -68.52 29.14 8.10
C THR A 10 -67.68 27.86 8.31
N PHE A 11 -67.68 27.37 9.56
CA PHE A 11 -67.64 26.00 10.11
C PHE A 11 -67.00 24.80 9.36
N ALA A 12 -65.99 24.19 10.02
CA ALA A 12 -65.78 22.73 10.09
C ALA A 12 -66.65 22.16 11.26
N PRO A 13 -66.93 20.83 11.45
CA PRO A 13 -65.89 19.82 11.77
C PRO A 13 -66.16 18.31 11.47
N TYR A 14 -65.05 17.53 11.45
CA TYR A 14 -64.77 16.18 11.98
C TYR A 14 -65.62 14.90 11.68
N SER A 15 -64.84 13.87 11.26
CA SER A 15 -64.79 12.45 11.72
C SER A 15 -65.28 11.32 10.81
N PHE A 16 -64.27 10.56 10.33
CA PHE A 16 -64.17 9.09 10.23
C PHE A 16 -65.22 8.27 9.46
N CYS A 17 -64.85 7.74 8.28
CA CYS A 17 -64.47 6.32 8.12
C CYS A 17 -64.44 5.87 6.63
N ILE A 18 -63.29 5.30 6.26
CA ILE A 18 -63.11 3.98 5.61
C ILE A 18 -63.61 3.77 4.15
N ARG A 19 -62.71 3.14 3.37
CA ARG A 19 -62.85 2.51 2.04
C ARG A 19 -62.78 3.44 0.83
N GLN A 20 -61.54 3.68 0.38
CA GLN A 20 -61.06 3.33 -0.97
C GLN A 20 -59.66 3.92 -1.15
N LEU A 21 -58.65 3.05 -1.23
CA LEU A 21 -57.38 3.20 -1.97
C LEU A 21 -56.43 2.07 -1.53
N VAL A 22 -56.87 0.85 -1.82
CA VAL A 22 -55.98 -0.27 -2.09
C VAL A 22 -55.66 -0.16 -3.59
N VAL A 23 -54.42 -0.45 -3.96
CA VAL A 23 -53.81 -0.36 -5.30
C VAL A 23 -53.18 1.01 -5.58
N VAL A 24 -51.86 1.01 -5.87
CA VAL A 24 -50.92 2.15 -6.10
C VAL A 24 -50.03 2.54 -4.89
N GLY A 25 -49.75 1.60 -3.98
CA GLY A 25 -48.75 1.76 -2.90
C GLY A 25 -47.68 0.68 -2.83
N ILE A 26 -47.46 -0.08 -3.92
CA ILE A 26 -46.46 -1.16 -3.99
C ILE A 26 -45.84 -1.09 -5.38
N ILE A 27 -44.74 -0.33 -5.54
CA ILE A 27 -43.75 -0.39 -6.65
C ILE A 27 -42.59 0.62 -6.43
N LEU A 28 -42.62 1.47 -5.40
CA LEU A 28 -41.53 2.43 -5.10
C LEU A 28 -40.57 1.99 -3.96
N GLY A 29 -40.59 0.72 -3.57
CA GLY A 29 -39.79 0.18 -2.47
C GLY A 29 -38.67 -0.78 -2.89
N CYS A 30 -37.96 -0.54 -4.00
CA CYS A 30 -36.80 -1.34 -4.43
C CYS A 30 -35.77 -0.52 -5.24
N LEU A 31 -35.64 0.78 -4.99
CA LEU A 31 -34.49 1.55 -5.48
C LEU A 31 -33.39 1.42 -4.45
N PHE A 32 -32.48 0.48 -4.69
CA PHE A 32 -31.15 0.44 -4.08
C PHE A 32 -30.57 1.86 -4.06
N SER A 33 -30.39 2.39 -2.85
CA SER A 33 -29.53 3.56 -2.61
C SER A 33 -28.13 3.21 -3.11
N ARG A 34 -27.82 3.59 -4.35
CA ARG A 34 -26.44 3.68 -4.84
C ARG A 34 -25.75 4.77 -4.02
N ASN A 35 -25.26 4.39 -2.83
CA ASN A 35 -24.32 5.19 -2.07
C ASN A 35 -23.00 5.22 -2.86
N ILE A 36 -22.89 6.22 -3.75
CA ILE A 36 -21.65 6.51 -4.47
C ILE A 36 -20.73 7.20 -3.46
N SER A 37 -19.78 6.45 -2.90
CA SER A 37 -18.64 7.04 -2.19
C SER A 37 -17.90 7.95 -3.17
N ARG A 38 -17.85 9.26 -2.89
CA ARG A 38 -17.03 10.19 -3.68
C ARG A 38 -15.57 9.89 -3.39
N ALA A 39 -14.81 9.49 -4.41
CA ALA A 39 -13.40 9.28 -4.24
C ALA A 39 -12.70 10.59 -3.82
N GLN A 40 -11.57 10.40 -3.16
CA GLN A 40 -10.67 11.46 -2.77
C GLN A 40 -9.97 12.06 -4.02
N ASN A 41 -9.91 13.40 -4.14
CA ASN A 41 -9.44 14.12 -5.34
C ASN A 41 -7.99 14.62 -5.20
N GLY A 42 -7.24 14.67 -6.31
CA GLY A 42 -5.92 15.31 -6.42
C GLY A 42 -5.48 15.48 -7.89
N ASP A 43 -4.47 16.33 -8.13
CA ASP A 43 -4.01 16.69 -9.49
C ASP A 43 -3.47 15.50 -10.31
N GLN A 44 -3.02 14.44 -9.67
CA GLN A 44 -2.55 13.24 -10.36
C GLN A 44 -3.67 12.21 -10.62
N ILE A 45 -4.87 12.45 -10.09
CA ILE A 45 -6.10 11.70 -10.40
C ILE A 45 -6.89 12.40 -11.52
N LEU A 46 -6.38 13.52 -12.06
CA LEU A 46 -6.92 14.10 -13.29
C LEU A 46 -6.98 12.98 -14.35
N ASP A 47 -8.16 12.84 -14.97
CA ASP A 47 -8.51 11.77 -15.94
C ASP A 47 -9.04 10.45 -15.36
N GLY A 48 -9.11 10.29 -14.03
CA GLY A 48 -9.67 9.08 -13.40
C GLY A 48 -8.77 7.84 -13.57
N ILE A 49 -7.47 8.07 -13.77
CA ILE A 49 -6.44 7.04 -13.85
C ILE A 49 -5.67 7.04 -12.53
N GLY A 50 -5.42 5.87 -11.96
CA GLY A 50 -4.67 5.75 -10.70
C GLY A 50 -3.25 6.31 -10.84
N GLU A 51 -2.77 6.97 -9.79
CA GLU A 51 -1.50 7.70 -9.77
C GLU A 51 -0.30 6.81 -10.14
N THR A 52 -0.25 5.60 -9.61
CA THR A 52 0.81 4.60 -9.85
C THR A 52 0.88 4.14 -11.31
N SER A 53 -0.19 4.35 -12.09
CA SER A 53 -0.27 3.95 -13.49
C SER A 53 0.44 4.94 -14.41
N LEU A 54 0.58 6.20 -14.01
CA LEU A 54 1.31 7.22 -14.76
C LEU A 54 2.81 7.08 -14.48
N ASN A 55 3.60 6.82 -15.52
CA ASN A 55 5.05 6.67 -15.38
C ASN A 55 5.82 7.98 -15.58
N ALA A 56 5.44 8.78 -16.58
CA ALA A 56 6.03 10.08 -16.87
C ALA A 56 5.01 11.00 -17.56
N ARG A 57 5.09 12.32 -17.33
CA ARG A 57 4.24 13.34 -17.95
C ARG A 57 5.02 14.63 -18.21
N TYR A 58 5.00 15.13 -19.43
CA TYR A 58 5.68 16.37 -19.84
C TYR A 58 4.66 17.34 -20.43
N ILE A 59 4.32 18.40 -19.68
CA ILE A 59 3.36 19.41 -20.12
C ILE A 59 3.93 20.29 -21.24
N PHE A 60 5.24 20.55 -21.20
CA PHE A 60 5.96 21.49 -22.07
C PHE A 60 5.59 22.97 -21.89
N ASP A 61 5.17 23.37 -20.70
CA ASP A 61 4.93 24.77 -20.33
C ASP A 61 6.24 25.47 -19.88
N GLY A 62 7.12 25.72 -20.84
CA GLY A 62 8.39 26.46 -20.63
C GLY A 62 9.56 25.63 -20.08
N ASN A 63 9.37 24.33 -19.85
CA ASN A 63 10.43 23.40 -19.46
C ASN A 63 10.12 21.96 -19.93
N VAL A 64 11.09 21.06 -19.74
CA VAL A 64 11.00 19.63 -20.09
C VAL A 64 11.00 18.73 -18.85
N LYS A 65 10.50 19.25 -17.71
CA LYS A 65 10.40 18.47 -16.47
C LYS A 65 9.28 17.44 -16.57
N ASP A 66 9.56 16.27 -16.02
CA ASP A 66 8.53 15.27 -15.70
C ASP A 66 7.69 15.75 -14.51
N TRP A 67 6.37 15.77 -14.69
CA TRP A 67 5.34 16.14 -13.72
C TRP A 67 4.77 14.94 -12.96
N SER A 68 5.16 13.72 -13.31
CA SER A 68 4.86 12.54 -12.51
C SER A 68 5.65 12.55 -11.20
N ARG A 69 5.28 11.66 -10.28
CA ARG A 69 6.05 11.46 -9.04
C ARG A 69 7.42 10.82 -9.25
N ASN A 70 7.74 10.30 -10.44
CA ASN A 70 8.98 9.56 -10.67
C ASN A 70 10.17 10.44 -11.08
N ASN A 71 9.91 11.70 -11.46
CA ASN A 71 10.93 12.70 -11.81
C ASN A 71 11.87 12.28 -12.96
N PHE A 72 11.36 11.60 -13.97
CA PHE A 72 12.13 11.24 -15.18
C PHE A 72 12.31 12.45 -16.11
N HIS A 73 12.91 13.54 -15.63
CA HIS A 73 13.06 14.78 -16.40
C HIS A 73 13.79 14.54 -17.73
N ALA A 74 13.21 15.07 -18.81
CA ALA A 74 13.80 14.92 -20.15
C ALA A 74 14.94 15.92 -20.36
N LYS A 75 15.77 15.65 -21.37
CA LYS A 75 16.80 16.56 -21.88
C LYS A 75 16.41 17.05 -23.26
N LEU A 76 16.59 18.35 -23.48
CA LEU A 76 16.43 18.96 -24.80
C LEU A 76 17.77 18.92 -25.53
N ASN A 77 17.77 18.47 -26.78
CA ASN A 77 18.94 18.36 -27.63
C ASN A 77 18.75 19.19 -28.91
N GLY A 78 19.84 19.75 -29.44
CA GLY A 78 19.83 20.60 -30.64
C GLY A 78 19.35 22.03 -30.39
N GLU A 79 19.53 22.91 -31.39
CA GLU A 79 19.24 24.35 -31.28
C GLU A 79 17.85 24.75 -31.81
N GLY A 80 17.20 23.87 -32.58
CA GLY A 80 15.88 24.12 -33.20
C GLY A 80 14.67 23.95 -32.28
N ALA A 81 14.87 23.78 -30.97
CA ALA A 81 13.79 23.61 -30.00
C ALA A 81 13.47 24.91 -29.26
N LYS A 82 12.20 25.34 -29.28
CA LYS A 82 11.75 26.61 -28.67
C LYS A 82 10.43 26.45 -27.95
N PHE A 83 10.27 27.14 -26.83
CA PHE A 83 8.96 27.30 -26.20
C PHE A 83 8.23 28.48 -26.84
N VAL A 84 7.05 28.25 -27.42
CA VAL A 84 6.28 29.24 -28.17
C VAL A 84 4.87 29.39 -27.60
N LYS A 85 4.25 30.54 -27.83
CA LYS A 85 2.86 30.78 -27.43
C LYS A 85 1.89 30.16 -28.44
N ASP A 86 0.95 29.38 -27.93
CA ASP A 86 -0.13 28.73 -28.67
C ASP A 86 -1.49 29.17 -28.13
N LYS A 87 -2.46 29.34 -29.04
CA LYS A 87 -3.79 29.85 -28.70
C LYS A 87 -4.61 28.88 -27.85
N ARG A 88 -4.37 27.57 -27.96
CA ARG A 88 -5.13 26.51 -27.29
C ARG A 88 -4.50 26.13 -25.96
N PHE A 89 -3.18 26.00 -25.91
CA PHE A 89 -2.47 25.41 -24.76
C PHE A 89 -1.54 26.39 -24.01
N GLY A 90 -1.50 27.67 -24.41
CA GLY A 90 -0.68 28.67 -23.73
C GLY A 90 0.78 28.59 -24.16
N THR A 91 1.63 27.86 -23.46
CA THR A 91 3.03 27.64 -23.88
C THR A 91 3.22 26.19 -24.29
N VAL A 92 3.85 25.95 -25.44
CA VAL A 92 4.11 24.61 -25.99
C VAL A 92 5.55 24.50 -26.45
N LEU A 93 6.05 23.28 -26.64
CA LEU A 93 7.36 23.04 -27.23
C LEU A 93 7.24 22.93 -28.75
N SER A 94 8.03 23.71 -29.50
CA SER A 94 8.17 23.64 -30.95
C SER A 94 9.52 23.04 -31.31
N LEU A 95 9.53 22.01 -32.15
CA LEU A 95 10.71 21.44 -32.79
C LEU A 95 10.69 21.83 -34.27
N ALA A 96 11.76 22.42 -34.79
CA ALA A 96 11.81 22.96 -36.16
C ALA A 96 12.24 21.96 -37.25
N GLY A 97 12.53 20.70 -36.89
CA GLY A 97 12.94 19.64 -37.83
C GLY A 97 14.41 19.69 -38.25
N ASP A 98 15.26 20.37 -37.50
CA ASP A 98 16.68 20.63 -37.75
C ASP A 98 17.54 20.24 -36.52
N ASN A 99 17.67 18.94 -36.28
CA ASN A 99 18.47 18.34 -35.18
C ASN A 99 17.93 18.59 -33.76
N ALA A 100 16.69 19.07 -33.61
CA ALA A 100 16.05 19.32 -32.32
C ALA A 100 15.16 18.15 -31.88
N TYR A 101 15.37 17.64 -30.66
CA TYR A 101 14.61 16.49 -30.11
C TYR A 101 14.75 16.38 -28.58
N LEU A 102 13.94 15.54 -27.94
CA LEU A 102 14.10 15.21 -26.52
C LEU A 102 14.64 13.81 -26.30
N THR A 103 15.40 13.63 -25.23
CA THR A 103 15.79 12.31 -24.69
C THR A 103 15.29 12.17 -23.25
N LEU A 104 14.64 11.06 -22.94
CA LEU A 104 14.14 10.74 -21.61
C LEU A 104 15.12 9.79 -20.88
N PRO A 105 15.15 9.78 -19.54
CA PRO A 105 15.85 8.74 -18.78
C PRO A 105 15.32 7.35 -19.14
N GLY A 106 16.22 6.39 -19.40
CA GLY A 106 15.85 5.05 -19.89
C GLY A 106 14.97 4.25 -18.92
N GLU A 107 15.02 4.62 -17.63
CA GLU A 107 14.20 4.09 -16.54
C GLU A 107 12.70 4.39 -16.73
N ALA A 108 12.34 5.41 -17.52
CA ALA A 108 10.95 5.72 -17.86
C ALA A 108 10.27 4.64 -18.74
N ALA A 109 11.02 3.65 -19.23
CA ALA A 109 10.51 2.47 -19.90
C ALA A 109 11.00 1.14 -19.29
N ALA A 110 11.60 1.19 -18.10
CA ALA A 110 12.01 -0.02 -17.38
C ALA A 110 10.81 -0.72 -16.73
N ASP A 111 10.88 -2.04 -16.64
CA ASP A 111 9.94 -2.90 -15.94
C ASP A 111 8.46 -2.64 -16.31
N LEU A 112 8.15 -2.64 -17.61
CA LEU A 112 6.79 -2.45 -18.09
C LEU A 112 6.14 -3.81 -18.41
N GLU A 113 4.95 -4.06 -17.85
CA GLU A 113 4.12 -5.20 -18.28
C GLU A 113 3.32 -4.89 -19.54
N SER A 114 2.98 -3.62 -19.73
CA SER A 114 2.29 -3.04 -20.89
C SER A 114 2.59 -1.55 -20.90
N ILE A 115 2.44 -0.90 -22.04
CA ILE A 115 2.78 0.52 -22.19
C ILE A 115 1.69 1.25 -22.95
N SER A 116 1.30 2.43 -22.46
CA SER A 116 0.53 3.38 -23.26
C SER A 116 1.25 4.71 -23.36
N ILE A 117 1.37 5.25 -24.57
CA ILE A 117 1.94 6.57 -24.82
C ILE A 117 0.86 7.47 -25.40
N SER A 118 0.73 8.69 -24.88
CA SER A 118 -0.28 9.67 -25.29
C SER A 118 0.35 11.04 -25.40
N GLY A 119 -0.01 11.84 -26.39
CA GLY A 119 0.33 13.27 -26.37
C GLY A 119 -0.32 14.05 -27.49
N TRP A 120 -0.22 15.38 -27.38
CA TRP A 120 -0.69 16.30 -28.39
C TRP A 120 0.43 16.68 -29.34
N ILE A 121 0.10 16.69 -30.62
CA ILE A 121 1.01 17.06 -31.70
C ILE A 121 0.31 17.97 -32.71
N CYS A 122 1.04 18.97 -33.20
CA CYS A 122 0.64 19.82 -34.31
C CYS A 122 1.76 19.77 -35.35
N LEU A 123 1.61 18.92 -36.35
CA LEU A 123 2.63 18.67 -37.38
C LEU A 123 2.77 19.88 -38.31
N GLN A 124 3.99 20.36 -38.53
CA GLN A 124 4.27 21.57 -39.32
C GLN A 124 4.91 21.27 -40.68
N SER A 125 5.41 20.05 -40.89
CA SER A 125 6.03 19.62 -42.15
C SER A 125 5.61 18.21 -42.56
N LYS A 126 5.52 17.97 -43.87
CA LYS A 126 5.25 16.64 -44.45
C LYS A 126 6.52 15.89 -44.90
N LYS A 127 7.69 16.25 -44.37
CA LYS A 127 8.92 15.50 -44.68
C LYS A 127 8.78 14.03 -44.24
N PRO A 128 9.23 13.05 -45.05
CA PRO A 128 9.19 11.65 -44.65
C PRO A 128 10.19 11.36 -43.51
N GLY A 129 9.98 10.25 -42.81
CA GLY A 129 10.88 9.78 -41.75
C GLY A 129 10.80 10.59 -40.45
N GLN A 130 9.70 11.29 -40.18
CA GLN A 130 9.49 12.01 -38.92
C GLN A 130 8.82 11.13 -37.86
N TYR A 131 9.32 11.16 -36.63
CA TYR A 131 8.85 10.33 -35.53
C TYR A 131 8.29 11.19 -34.40
N PHE A 132 7.08 10.87 -33.93
CA PHE A 132 6.52 11.43 -32.71
C PHE A 132 7.33 10.95 -31.49
N PHE A 133 7.56 9.65 -31.38
CA PHE A 133 8.48 9.05 -30.42
C PHE A 133 9.15 7.80 -31.02
N ASP A 134 10.32 7.44 -30.53
CA ASP A 134 11.02 6.20 -30.85
C ASP A 134 11.82 5.71 -29.63
N PHE A 135 11.33 4.62 -29.01
CA PHE A 135 11.76 4.11 -27.72
C PHE A 135 12.25 2.66 -27.83
N GLY A 136 13.49 2.36 -27.46
CA GLY A 136 13.98 0.98 -27.49
C GLY A 136 15.45 0.83 -27.19
N LYS A 137 15.97 -0.38 -27.36
CA LYS A 137 17.41 -0.67 -27.22
C LYS A 137 18.20 -0.21 -28.42
N ASN A 138 17.64 -0.38 -29.62
CA ASN A 138 18.28 -0.09 -30.91
C ASN A 138 17.22 -0.08 -32.03
N PRO A 139 17.58 0.30 -33.27
CA PRO A 139 16.65 0.37 -34.40
C PRO A 139 15.91 -0.92 -34.77
N GLY A 140 16.38 -2.09 -34.33
CA GLY A 140 15.71 -3.38 -34.57
C GLY A 140 14.88 -3.89 -33.39
N LYS A 141 14.89 -3.17 -32.27
CA LYS A 141 14.22 -3.52 -30.99
C LYS A 141 13.69 -2.26 -30.32
N HIS A 142 12.62 -1.73 -30.88
CA HIS A 142 12.04 -0.45 -30.47
C HIS A 142 10.52 -0.40 -30.69
N PHE A 143 9.86 0.47 -29.95
CA PHE A 143 8.44 0.83 -30.01
C PHE A 143 8.35 2.32 -30.35
N PHE A 144 7.76 2.65 -31.48
CA PHE A 144 7.84 3.99 -32.05
C PHE A 144 6.56 4.42 -32.74
N ALA A 145 6.38 5.72 -32.92
CA ALA A 145 5.31 6.28 -33.74
C ALA A 145 5.84 7.22 -34.83
N SER A 146 5.61 6.88 -36.10
CA SER A 146 6.06 7.66 -37.26
C SER A 146 4.90 8.38 -37.97
N LEU A 147 5.21 9.47 -38.69
CA LEU A 147 4.22 10.39 -39.25
C LEU A 147 4.41 10.63 -40.76
N ASP A 148 4.71 9.59 -41.55
CA ASP A 148 4.96 9.72 -43.02
C ASP A 148 3.72 10.09 -43.84
N ILE A 149 3.88 10.85 -44.93
CA ILE A 149 2.78 11.40 -45.74
C ILE A 149 3.07 11.20 -47.24
N ASN A 150 2.99 9.96 -47.69
CA ASN A 150 3.02 9.57 -49.12
C ASN A 150 1.79 8.73 -49.52
N GLY A 151 0.57 9.15 -49.13
CA GLY A 151 -0.67 8.55 -49.67
C GLY A 151 -0.96 7.10 -49.27
N SER A 152 -0.26 6.55 -48.29
CA SER A 152 -0.54 5.28 -47.60
C SER A 152 -0.14 5.40 -46.13
N PRO A 153 -0.71 4.60 -45.20
CA PRO A 153 -0.87 5.03 -43.81
C PRO A 153 0.36 5.02 -42.92
N GLN A 154 0.38 5.97 -41.98
CA GLN A 154 1.41 6.28 -40.97
C GLN A 154 1.59 5.15 -39.93
N VAL A 155 2.83 4.77 -39.57
CA VAL A 155 3.15 3.58 -38.73
C VAL A 155 3.14 3.86 -37.23
N ILE A 156 2.73 2.88 -36.39
CA ILE A 156 3.27 2.70 -35.02
C ILE A 156 3.43 1.22 -34.64
N TYR A 157 4.62 0.61 -34.80
CA TYR A 157 4.82 -0.77 -34.33
C TYR A 157 6.19 -1.13 -33.82
N ALA A 158 6.16 -2.05 -32.86
CA ALA A 158 7.33 -2.70 -32.35
C ALA A 158 8.04 -3.52 -33.44
N ALA A 159 9.34 -3.27 -33.65
CA ALA A 159 10.20 -4.22 -34.35
C ALA A 159 10.68 -5.27 -33.33
N GLU A 160 10.32 -6.54 -33.57
CA GLU A 160 10.99 -7.69 -32.98
C GLU A 160 11.45 -8.57 -34.15
N ASN A 161 12.76 -8.66 -34.37
CA ASN A 161 13.37 -9.47 -35.45
C ASN A 161 12.93 -9.11 -36.88
N ASN A 162 12.85 -7.82 -37.23
CA ASN A 162 12.51 -7.33 -38.59
C ASN A 162 11.10 -7.71 -39.10
N LYS A 163 10.11 -7.90 -38.21
CA LYS A 163 8.70 -8.02 -38.58
C LYS A 163 7.95 -6.75 -38.18
N ASP A 164 7.41 -6.05 -39.17
CA ASP A 164 6.56 -4.88 -38.96
C ASP A 164 5.10 -5.33 -38.80
N HIS A 165 4.49 -4.97 -37.69
CA HIS A 165 3.04 -4.94 -37.57
C HIS A 165 2.60 -3.53 -38.10
N ILE A 166 1.41 -3.30 -38.69
CA ILE A 166 1.02 -1.98 -39.30
C ILE A 166 -0.49 -1.65 -39.12
N SER A 167 -0.79 -0.39 -38.77
CA SER A 167 -2.08 0.22 -38.39
C SER A 167 -2.07 1.59 -38.97
N VAL A 168 -3.24 1.97 -39.43
CA VAL A 168 -3.47 3.04 -40.35
C VAL A 168 -4.08 4.19 -39.56
N LEU A 169 -3.28 5.23 -39.30
CA LEU A 169 -3.83 6.49 -38.80
C LEU A 169 -4.67 7.18 -39.89
N PRO A 170 -5.67 8.01 -39.53
CA PRO A 170 -6.30 8.91 -40.48
C PRO A 170 -5.26 9.96 -40.93
N GLY A 171 -5.43 10.54 -42.12
CA GLY A 171 -4.50 11.55 -42.62
C GLY A 171 -4.29 12.71 -41.63
N ILE A 172 -3.03 13.06 -41.36
CA ILE A 172 -2.67 14.17 -40.46
C ILE A 172 -2.69 15.47 -41.26
N GLU A 173 -3.54 16.41 -40.83
CA GLU A 173 -3.57 17.78 -41.36
C GLU A 173 -2.41 18.60 -40.76
N LEU A 174 -1.69 19.35 -41.61
CA LEU A 174 -0.67 20.28 -41.13
C LEU A 174 -1.30 21.40 -40.30
N ASN A 175 -0.56 21.89 -39.31
CA ASN A 175 -0.91 23.03 -38.47
C ASN A 175 -2.22 22.87 -37.69
N LYS A 176 -2.64 21.62 -37.45
CA LYS A 176 -3.79 21.29 -36.62
C LYS A 176 -3.37 20.40 -35.45
N TRP A 177 -3.84 20.76 -34.26
CA TRP A 177 -3.63 19.96 -33.07
C TRP A 177 -4.43 18.66 -33.14
N MET A 178 -3.73 17.55 -32.92
CA MET A 178 -4.26 16.20 -32.82
C MET A 178 -3.74 15.58 -31.51
N HIS A 179 -4.58 14.81 -30.83
CA HIS A 179 -4.16 13.93 -29.75
C HIS A 179 -3.95 12.52 -30.29
N ILE A 180 -2.77 11.95 -30.07
CA ILE A 180 -2.45 10.56 -30.44
C ILE A 180 -2.27 9.78 -29.14
N ALA A 181 -2.87 8.59 -29.08
CA ALA A 181 -2.52 7.60 -28.07
C ALA A 181 -2.31 6.22 -28.68
N VAL A 182 -1.27 5.53 -28.22
CA VAL A 182 -1.01 4.13 -28.54
C VAL A 182 -0.95 3.32 -27.27
N VAL A 183 -1.66 2.20 -27.29
CA VAL A 183 -1.77 1.26 -26.20
C VAL A 183 -1.22 -0.07 -26.68
N LEU A 184 -0.12 -0.52 -26.09
CA LEU A 184 0.43 -1.86 -26.27
C LEU A 184 0.07 -2.71 -25.05
N ASP A 185 -0.85 -3.65 -25.25
CA ASP A 185 -1.34 -4.60 -24.25
C ASP A 185 -0.73 -5.99 -24.52
N VAL A 186 0.27 -6.35 -23.72
CA VAL A 186 1.02 -7.61 -23.85
C VAL A 186 0.14 -8.81 -23.52
N ALA A 187 -0.76 -8.69 -22.54
CA ALA A 187 -1.63 -9.78 -22.13
C ALA A 187 -2.72 -10.05 -23.17
N ALA A 188 -3.26 -9.00 -23.82
CA ALA A 188 -4.18 -9.13 -24.96
C ALA A 188 -3.49 -9.55 -26.25
N LYS A 189 -2.16 -9.44 -26.34
CA LYS A 189 -1.40 -9.54 -27.59
C LYS A 189 -1.93 -8.54 -28.62
N SER A 190 -2.17 -7.32 -28.18
CA SER A 190 -2.82 -6.28 -29.00
C SER A 190 -2.13 -4.93 -28.93
N ILE A 191 -2.20 -4.20 -30.04
CA ILE A 191 -1.89 -2.77 -30.11
C ILE A 191 -3.17 -2.04 -30.48
N THR A 192 -3.45 -0.92 -29.82
CA THR A 192 -4.61 -0.10 -30.10
C THR A 192 -4.21 1.35 -30.26
N THR A 193 -4.71 2.00 -31.31
CA THR A 193 -4.39 3.38 -31.66
C THR A 193 -5.64 4.25 -31.58
N TYR A 194 -5.50 5.41 -30.95
CA TYR A 194 -6.54 6.41 -30.80
C TYR A 194 -6.08 7.75 -31.35
N VAL A 195 -7.03 8.46 -31.97
CA VAL A 195 -6.87 9.85 -32.41
C VAL A 195 -8.01 10.68 -31.86
N ASP A 196 -7.70 11.82 -31.24
CA ASP A 196 -8.67 12.73 -30.64
C ASP A 196 -9.65 12.04 -29.68
N GLY A 197 -9.12 11.07 -28.92
CA GLY A 197 -9.89 10.28 -27.96
C GLY A 197 -10.80 9.20 -28.58
N GLN A 198 -10.74 8.98 -29.90
CA GLN A 198 -11.53 7.98 -30.62
C GLN A 198 -10.67 6.83 -31.10
N LEU A 199 -11.21 5.60 -31.05
CA LEU A 199 -10.54 4.40 -31.56
C LEU A 199 -10.42 4.49 -33.08
N VAL A 200 -9.20 4.36 -33.60
CA VAL A 200 -8.93 4.34 -35.04
C VAL A 200 -8.62 2.93 -35.52
N ALA A 201 -7.83 2.18 -34.75
CA ALA A 201 -7.36 0.87 -35.17
C ALA A 201 -6.98 -0.02 -33.98
N THR A 202 -7.14 -1.32 -34.16
CA THR A 202 -6.70 -2.37 -33.24
C THR A 202 -6.11 -3.53 -34.03
N ILE A 203 -5.00 -4.06 -33.55
CA ILE A 203 -4.29 -5.22 -34.10
C ILE A 203 -4.25 -6.24 -33.01
N GLN A 204 -4.65 -7.45 -33.36
CA GLN A 204 -4.73 -8.58 -32.45
C GLN A 204 -3.66 -9.61 -32.82
N ASN A 205 -3.48 -10.62 -31.97
CA ASN A 205 -2.57 -11.75 -32.20
C ASN A 205 -1.12 -11.32 -32.50
N THR A 206 -0.68 -10.23 -31.90
CA THR A 206 0.68 -9.70 -32.03
C THR A 206 1.44 -9.99 -30.75
N PRO A 207 2.07 -11.18 -30.61
CA PRO A 207 2.86 -11.49 -29.42
C PRO A 207 4.03 -10.53 -29.37
N ILE A 208 4.11 -9.72 -28.32
CA ILE A 208 5.18 -8.74 -28.12
C ILE A 208 5.82 -9.02 -26.78
N ASP A 209 7.12 -9.26 -26.81
CA ASP A 209 7.92 -9.29 -25.59
C ASP A 209 8.52 -7.91 -25.32
N LEU A 210 7.94 -7.18 -24.38
CA LEU A 210 8.50 -5.90 -23.94
C LEU A 210 9.93 -6.03 -23.40
N THR A 211 10.34 -7.19 -22.91
CA THR A 211 11.72 -7.41 -22.47
C THR A 211 12.70 -7.58 -23.64
N ALA A 212 12.20 -7.89 -24.84
CA ALA A 212 13.00 -7.82 -26.06
C ALA A 212 13.26 -6.36 -26.46
N ILE A 213 12.25 -5.49 -26.32
CA ILE A 213 12.27 -4.07 -26.71
C ILE A 213 12.99 -3.18 -25.69
N PHE A 214 12.70 -3.38 -24.41
CA PHE A 214 13.22 -2.60 -23.29
C PHE A 214 14.08 -3.46 -22.38
N SER A 215 15.13 -2.87 -21.82
CA SER A 215 15.93 -3.51 -20.77
C SER A 215 15.21 -3.36 -19.44
N ALA A 216 15.20 -4.45 -18.66
CA ALA A 216 14.66 -4.48 -17.30
C ALA A 216 15.60 -3.82 -16.26
N SER A 217 16.90 -3.68 -16.58
CA SER A 217 17.87 -3.08 -15.65
C SER A 217 18.21 -1.64 -16.03
N ALA A 218 18.24 -0.74 -15.05
CA ALA A 218 18.79 0.61 -15.22
C ALA A 218 20.27 0.64 -15.66
N LYS A 219 21.00 -0.48 -15.51
CA LYS A 219 22.39 -0.61 -15.96
C LYS A 219 22.51 -0.80 -17.48
N GLU A 220 21.45 -1.27 -18.14
CA GLU A 220 21.36 -1.40 -19.59
C GLU A 220 20.51 -0.25 -20.16
N ARG A 221 21.06 0.52 -21.10
CA ARG A 221 20.44 1.79 -21.50
C ARG A 221 19.33 1.60 -22.54
N ASN A 222 18.09 1.84 -22.14
CA ASN A 222 17.01 2.18 -23.07
C ASN A 222 17.26 3.57 -23.68
N SER A 223 17.09 3.69 -24.99
CA SER A 223 17.12 4.98 -25.71
C SER A 223 15.68 5.43 -25.96
N LEU A 224 15.27 6.52 -25.32
CA LEU A 224 13.91 7.03 -25.36
C LEU A 224 13.89 8.43 -25.98
N ASN A 225 13.56 8.54 -27.27
CA ASN A 225 13.57 9.81 -27.98
C ASN A 225 12.15 10.29 -28.35
N ILE A 226 11.90 11.59 -28.21
CA ILE A 226 10.73 12.27 -28.77
C ILE A 226 11.24 13.20 -29.88
N GLY A 227 10.72 13.04 -31.09
CA GLY A 227 11.11 13.86 -32.24
C GLY A 227 12.34 13.39 -33.03
N LYS A 228 12.92 12.23 -32.69
CA LYS A 228 14.09 11.64 -33.38
C LYS A 228 13.96 10.12 -33.45
N SER A 229 14.21 9.55 -34.63
CA SER A 229 14.33 8.10 -34.87
C SER A 229 15.61 7.51 -34.25
N LEU A 230 15.55 6.25 -33.83
CA LEU A 230 16.75 5.49 -33.50
C LEU A 230 17.52 5.10 -34.77
N SER A 231 16.84 4.98 -35.91
CA SER A 231 17.44 4.69 -37.22
C SER A 231 18.21 5.90 -37.76
N ALA A 232 19.32 5.63 -38.46
CA ALA A 232 20.10 6.67 -39.12
C ALA A 232 19.43 7.10 -40.44
N GLY A 233 19.51 8.40 -40.77
CA GLY A 233 19.03 8.95 -42.04
C GLY A 233 17.59 9.48 -42.03
N ASP A 234 16.83 9.22 -40.96
CA ASP A 234 15.47 9.73 -40.78
C ASP A 234 15.44 11.23 -40.44
N SER A 235 14.32 11.88 -40.75
CA SER A 235 14.10 13.30 -40.50
C SER A 235 13.77 13.57 -39.03
N PHE A 236 14.29 14.68 -38.50
CA PHE A 236 13.82 15.20 -37.21
C PHE A 236 12.39 15.71 -37.32
N LEU A 237 11.64 15.58 -36.23
CA LEU A 237 10.26 16.04 -36.16
C LEU A 237 10.18 17.56 -36.25
N ASN A 238 9.35 18.05 -37.17
CA ASN A 238 8.94 19.44 -37.29
C ASN A 238 7.48 19.57 -36.86
N ALA A 239 7.27 19.84 -35.58
CA ALA A 239 5.96 19.90 -34.95
C ALA A 239 5.98 20.71 -33.65
N MET A 240 4.79 21.14 -33.21
CA MET A 240 4.57 21.57 -31.82
C MET A 240 4.01 20.42 -30.99
N LEU A 241 4.44 20.32 -29.73
CA LEU A 241 4.14 19.25 -28.79
C LEU A 241 3.55 19.79 -27.49
N TYR A 242 2.57 19.07 -26.93
CA TYR A 242 1.97 19.39 -25.63
C TYR A 242 1.52 18.12 -24.87
N ASP A 243 1.66 18.13 -23.55
CA ASP A 243 1.15 17.08 -22.63
C ASP A 243 1.45 15.63 -23.08
N PHE A 244 2.74 15.30 -23.24
CA PHE A 244 3.21 13.95 -23.56
C PHE A 244 3.24 13.07 -22.30
N ARG A 245 2.73 11.85 -22.38
CA ARG A 245 2.53 10.96 -21.23
C ARG A 245 2.90 9.52 -21.54
N ILE A 246 3.48 8.85 -20.56
CA ILE A 246 3.80 7.42 -20.57
C ILE A 246 3.08 6.76 -19.40
N TYR A 247 2.33 5.71 -19.67
CA TYR A 247 1.63 4.88 -18.67
C TYR A 247 2.16 3.46 -18.71
N ARG A 248 2.23 2.83 -17.53
CA ARG A 248 2.66 1.43 -17.34
C ARG A 248 1.52 0.40 -17.38
N ILE A 249 0.34 0.83 -17.83
CA ILE A 249 -0.86 0.01 -17.99
C ILE A 249 -1.41 0.17 -19.40
N PRO A 250 -2.19 -0.79 -19.90
CA PRO A 250 -2.98 -0.59 -21.10
C PRO A 250 -4.15 0.36 -20.78
N LEU A 251 -4.19 1.53 -21.41
CA LEU A 251 -5.30 2.47 -21.23
C LEU A 251 -6.54 2.00 -21.98
N SER A 252 -7.69 2.05 -21.32
CA SER A 252 -9.00 1.86 -21.97
C SER A 252 -9.38 3.05 -22.84
N GLY A 253 -10.25 2.83 -23.83
CA GLY A 253 -10.77 3.90 -24.69
C GLY A 253 -11.42 5.05 -23.90
N ARG A 254 -12.09 4.74 -22.78
CA ARG A 254 -12.64 5.75 -21.87
C ARG A 254 -11.56 6.62 -21.23
N GLN A 255 -10.45 6.01 -20.77
CA GLN A 255 -9.33 6.75 -20.17
C GLN A 255 -8.66 7.65 -21.21
N VAL A 256 -8.43 7.16 -22.42
CA VAL A 256 -7.89 7.95 -23.52
C VAL A 256 -8.81 9.13 -23.88
N SER A 257 -10.13 8.88 -23.97
CA SER A 257 -11.12 9.95 -24.17
C SER A 257 -11.14 10.98 -23.03
N GLY A 258 -10.93 10.52 -21.79
CA GLY A 258 -10.80 11.38 -20.62
C GLY A 258 -9.61 12.33 -20.71
N ILE A 259 -8.42 11.79 -21.01
CA ILE A 259 -7.18 12.58 -21.23
C ILE A 259 -7.41 13.64 -22.30
N PHE A 260 -7.97 13.25 -23.45
CA PHE A 260 -8.28 14.17 -24.56
C PHE A 260 -9.19 15.33 -24.12
N LYS A 261 -10.28 15.04 -23.40
CA LYS A 261 -11.27 16.06 -22.99
C LYS A 261 -10.73 17.01 -21.92
N ASN A 262 -9.87 16.52 -21.03
CA ASN A 262 -9.41 17.30 -19.88
C ASN A 262 -8.26 18.27 -20.24
N ALA A 263 -7.48 17.98 -21.28
CA ALA A 263 -6.41 18.86 -21.75
C ALA A 263 -6.89 20.28 -22.15
N GLY A 264 -8.18 20.46 -22.47
CA GLY A 264 -8.75 21.76 -22.87
C GLY A 264 -9.37 22.61 -21.74
N LYS A 265 -9.46 22.12 -20.51
CA LYS A 265 -10.20 22.79 -19.42
C LYS A 265 -9.36 23.74 -18.55
N GLY A 266 -8.05 23.85 -18.79
CA GLY A 266 -7.13 24.48 -17.85
C GLY A 266 -7.05 23.66 -16.55
N GLY A 267 -5.86 23.58 -15.95
CA GLY A 267 -5.63 22.69 -14.78
C GLY A 267 -6.48 22.96 -13.53
N GLN A 268 -7.38 23.95 -13.53
CA GLN A 268 -8.21 24.31 -12.37
C GLN A 268 -9.66 23.76 -12.40
N ASP A 269 -10.22 23.43 -13.56
CA ASP A 269 -11.65 23.05 -13.70
C ASP A 269 -11.91 21.58 -14.12
N ALA A 270 -10.85 20.78 -14.26
CA ALA A 270 -10.99 19.35 -14.53
C ALA A 270 -11.41 18.59 -13.26
N GLN A 271 -12.71 18.46 -13.04
CA GLN A 271 -13.25 17.53 -12.03
C GLN A 271 -12.82 16.09 -12.40
N PRO A 272 -12.08 15.37 -11.55
CA PRO A 272 -11.71 13.98 -11.82
C PRO A 272 -12.99 13.15 -11.97
N ASN A 273 -13.06 12.34 -13.03
CA ASN A 273 -14.22 11.48 -13.29
C ASN A 273 -14.12 10.18 -12.47
N VAL A 274 -13.92 10.33 -11.16
CA VAL A 274 -13.68 9.25 -10.19
C VAL A 274 -14.93 8.42 -9.87
N ASN A 275 -16.11 8.86 -10.31
CA ASN A 275 -17.37 8.13 -10.10
C ASN A 275 -17.64 7.06 -11.18
N SER A 276 -16.73 6.90 -12.16
CA SER A 276 -16.93 5.92 -13.22
C SER A 276 -16.16 4.64 -12.92
N LYS A 277 -16.89 3.53 -12.69
CA LYS A 277 -16.33 2.17 -12.65
C LYS A 277 -15.47 1.97 -13.91
N ARG A 278 -14.20 1.57 -13.77
CA ARG A 278 -13.34 1.21 -14.92
C ARG A 278 -14.04 0.13 -15.75
N GLU A 279 -13.90 0.17 -17.07
CA GLU A 279 -14.42 -0.91 -17.94
C GLU A 279 -13.81 -2.24 -17.52
N ASP A 280 -14.68 -3.24 -17.33
CA ASP A 280 -14.33 -4.52 -16.71
C ASP A 280 -13.98 -5.53 -17.78
N GLU A 281 -12.72 -5.97 -17.79
CA GLU A 281 -12.20 -7.02 -18.67
C GLU A 281 -12.01 -8.35 -17.91
N LEU A 282 -12.39 -8.44 -16.63
CA LEU A 282 -12.35 -9.73 -15.94
C LEU A 282 -13.44 -10.66 -16.49
N PRO A 283 -13.17 -11.98 -16.59
CA PRO A 283 -14.17 -12.96 -16.97
C PRO A 283 -15.44 -12.85 -16.11
N LYS A 284 -16.62 -12.90 -16.71
CA LYS A 284 -17.87 -12.90 -15.94
C LYS A 284 -18.30 -14.33 -15.66
N PHE A 285 -18.55 -14.62 -14.39
CA PHE A 285 -19.10 -15.89 -13.95
C PHE A 285 -20.58 -15.71 -13.60
N PRO A 286 -21.46 -16.70 -13.86
CA PRO A 286 -22.86 -16.61 -13.45
C PRO A 286 -22.96 -16.53 -11.93
N ALA A 287 -23.69 -15.54 -11.41
CA ALA A 287 -23.76 -15.25 -9.98
C ALA A 287 -24.28 -16.42 -9.11
N SER A 288 -25.11 -17.30 -9.69
CA SER A 288 -25.70 -18.46 -9.02
C SER A 288 -25.16 -19.80 -9.51
N ALA A 289 -24.07 -19.81 -10.30
CA ALA A 289 -23.41 -21.06 -10.67
C ALA A 289 -22.50 -21.52 -9.52
N PRO A 290 -22.78 -22.68 -8.90
CA PRO A 290 -21.96 -23.17 -7.80
C PRO A 290 -20.51 -23.40 -8.22
N GLN A 291 -19.58 -23.02 -7.35
CA GLN A 291 -18.14 -23.04 -7.58
C GLN A 291 -17.43 -23.79 -6.45
N LEU A 292 -16.36 -24.53 -6.77
CA LEU A 292 -15.62 -25.36 -5.81
C LEU A 292 -16.55 -26.24 -4.94
N TYR A 293 -16.35 -26.18 -3.63
CA TYR A 293 -17.10 -26.94 -2.63
C TYR A 293 -18.58 -26.53 -2.59
N ASN A 294 -18.94 -25.30 -2.99
CA ASN A 294 -20.32 -24.84 -3.03
C ASN A 294 -21.19 -25.66 -4.02
N ALA A 295 -20.58 -26.36 -4.98
CA ALA A 295 -21.30 -27.27 -5.88
C ALA A 295 -21.96 -28.46 -5.16
N ASN A 296 -21.43 -28.86 -4.01
CA ASN A 296 -21.99 -29.93 -3.19
C ASN A 296 -22.71 -29.39 -1.94
N LEU A 297 -22.82 -28.07 -1.77
CA LEU A 297 -23.42 -27.46 -0.58
C LEU A 297 -24.94 -27.62 -0.59
N ILE A 298 -25.50 -28.15 0.51
CA ILE A 298 -26.94 -28.43 0.67
C ILE A 298 -27.57 -27.41 1.61
N LYS A 299 -26.84 -26.98 2.64
CA LYS A 299 -27.33 -26.08 3.68
C LYS A 299 -26.17 -25.26 4.24
N VAL A 300 -26.46 -24.03 4.63
CA VAL A 300 -25.60 -23.17 5.45
C VAL A 300 -26.34 -22.88 6.75
N GLU A 301 -25.63 -22.91 7.86
CA GLU A 301 -26.21 -22.59 9.17
C GLU A 301 -26.58 -21.10 9.27
N ASP A 302 -27.64 -20.82 10.02
CA ASP A 302 -27.93 -19.47 10.50
C ASP A 302 -27.08 -19.18 11.74
N VAL A 303 -26.94 -17.91 12.10
CA VAL A 303 -26.13 -17.50 13.26
C VAL A 303 -26.90 -16.56 14.18
N GLU A 304 -26.70 -16.70 15.48
CA GLU A 304 -27.16 -15.73 16.46
C GLU A 304 -25.98 -14.88 16.93
N VAL A 305 -26.14 -13.56 16.92
CA VAL A 305 -25.10 -12.61 17.34
C VAL A 305 -25.70 -11.62 18.33
N THR A 306 -24.98 -11.33 19.41
CA THR A 306 -25.37 -10.29 20.37
C THR A 306 -24.47 -9.08 20.23
N THR A 307 -25.03 -7.88 20.27
CA THR A 307 -24.28 -6.63 20.30
C THR A 307 -24.88 -5.66 21.32
N SER A 308 -24.08 -4.71 21.79
CA SER A 308 -24.55 -3.63 22.66
C SER A 308 -25.13 -2.48 21.85
N ILE A 309 -26.12 -1.78 22.42
CA ILE A 309 -26.69 -0.55 21.86
C ILE A 309 -25.60 0.40 21.32
N GLY A 310 -25.85 0.94 20.13
CA GLY A 310 -24.94 1.82 19.39
C GLY A 310 -23.74 1.16 18.69
N ASN A 311 -23.51 -0.15 18.86
CA ASN A 311 -22.37 -0.85 18.23
C ASN A 311 -22.87 -1.89 17.22
N LEU A 312 -22.36 -1.83 15.98
CA LEU A 312 -22.71 -2.84 14.99
C LEU A 312 -22.16 -4.22 15.38
N PRO A 313 -22.91 -5.31 15.13
CA PRO A 313 -22.44 -6.66 15.44
C PRO A 313 -21.22 -7.02 14.60
N ARG A 314 -20.35 -7.88 15.14
CA ARG A 314 -19.32 -8.59 14.36
C ARG A 314 -19.95 -9.89 13.86
N LEU A 315 -20.23 -9.95 12.57
CA LEU A 315 -20.77 -11.14 11.92
C LEU A 315 -19.61 -12.04 11.48
N PRO A 316 -19.69 -13.35 11.67
CA PRO A 316 -18.63 -14.25 11.23
C PRO A 316 -18.58 -14.28 9.70
N ALA A 317 -17.38 -14.11 9.14
CA ALA A 317 -17.12 -14.22 7.71
C ALA A 317 -17.40 -15.61 7.12
N TYR A 318 -17.32 -16.64 7.97
CA TYR A 318 -17.50 -18.04 7.60
C TYR A 318 -18.50 -18.72 8.52
N LEU A 319 -19.32 -19.61 7.98
CA LEU A 319 -20.31 -20.42 8.70
C LEU A 319 -20.16 -21.89 8.35
N ASN A 320 -20.65 -22.79 9.19
CA ASN A 320 -20.67 -24.21 8.86
C ASN A 320 -21.64 -24.49 7.69
N GLY A 321 -21.24 -25.41 6.82
CA GLY A 321 -22.06 -25.92 5.74
C GLY A 321 -22.23 -27.43 5.80
N ALA A 322 -23.37 -27.92 5.32
CA ALA A 322 -23.62 -29.35 5.10
C ALA A 322 -23.47 -29.67 3.61
N TYR A 323 -22.77 -30.76 3.28
CA TYR A 323 -22.39 -31.10 1.92
C TYR A 323 -22.94 -32.47 1.47
N LYS A 324 -23.12 -32.66 0.17
CA LYS A 324 -23.59 -33.93 -0.38
C LYS A 324 -22.59 -35.05 -0.07
N ASN A 325 -23.08 -36.18 0.44
CA ASN A 325 -22.32 -37.38 0.82
C ASN A 325 -21.28 -37.19 1.94
N LYS A 326 -21.28 -36.06 2.67
CA LYS A 326 -20.46 -35.85 3.87
C LYS A 326 -21.24 -35.01 4.88
N GLU A 327 -21.26 -35.43 6.14
CA GLU A 327 -21.91 -34.64 7.20
C GLU A 327 -21.22 -33.29 7.45
N SER A 328 -19.95 -33.14 7.05
CA SER A 328 -19.16 -31.91 7.19
C SER A 328 -18.24 -31.65 5.98
N GLY A 329 -17.91 -30.38 5.75
CA GLY A 329 -16.97 -29.91 4.72
C GLY A 329 -16.28 -28.60 5.15
N PRO A 330 -15.62 -27.86 4.24
CA PRO A 330 -14.99 -26.59 4.60
C PRO A 330 -16.03 -25.57 5.07
N GLU A 331 -15.60 -24.61 5.89
CA GLU A 331 -16.45 -23.49 6.27
C GLU A 331 -16.84 -22.66 5.04
N VAL A 332 -18.09 -22.18 5.01
CA VAL A 332 -18.70 -21.49 3.87
C VAL A 332 -18.52 -20.00 4.04
N ARG A 333 -17.93 -19.34 3.04
CA ARG A 333 -17.82 -17.88 2.99
C ARG A 333 -19.21 -17.26 2.86
N VAL A 334 -19.54 -16.34 3.76
CA VAL A 334 -20.78 -15.56 3.72
C VAL A 334 -20.46 -14.08 3.59
N ILE A 335 -21.07 -13.42 2.62
CA ILE A 335 -20.99 -11.97 2.47
C ILE A 335 -22.23 -11.34 3.09
N TRP A 336 -22.02 -10.59 4.16
CA TRP A 336 -23.06 -9.86 4.87
C TRP A 336 -23.21 -8.44 4.34
N PRO A 337 -24.42 -7.85 4.40
CA PRO A 337 -24.60 -6.42 4.22
C PRO A 337 -23.71 -5.61 5.17
N ALA A 338 -22.99 -4.63 4.63
CA ALA A 338 -22.09 -3.77 5.38
C ALA A 338 -22.68 -2.34 5.48
N PRO A 339 -23.45 -2.00 6.52
CA PRO A 339 -24.07 -0.68 6.64
C PRO A 339 -23.00 0.43 6.78
N THR A 340 -23.36 1.65 6.37
CA THR A 340 -22.55 2.88 6.47
C THR A 340 -22.77 3.66 7.77
N ASP A 341 -23.70 3.20 8.60
CA ASP A 341 -24.07 3.80 9.87
C ASP A 341 -24.48 2.69 10.85
N ASN A 342 -24.80 3.07 12.08
CA ASN A 342 -25.20 2.20 13.18
C ASN A 342 -26.66 2.43 13.62
N THR A 343 -27.53 2.94 12.73
CA THR A 343 -28.93 3.25 13.08
C THR A 343 -29.72 2.00 13.51
N SER A 344 -29.40 0.83 12.94
CA SER A 344 -30.05 -0.45 13.25
C SER A 344 -29.82 -0.95 14.68
N VAL A 345 -28.88 -0.37 15.41
CA VAL A 345 -28.51 -0.79 16.78
C VAL A 345 -28.73 0.32 17.81
N LEU A 346 -29.45 1.39 17.47
CA LEU A 346 -29.75 2.49 18.41
C LEU A 346 -30.87 2.14 19.40
N THR A 347 -31.58 1.03 19.19
CA THR A 347 -32.65 0.55 20.07
C THR A 347 -32.42 -0.90 20.47
N ILE A 348 -32.71 -1.25 21.72
CA ILE A 348 -32.73 -2.65 22.19
C ILE A 348 -33.80 -3.42 21.41
N GLY A 349 -33.48 -4.66 21.03
CA GLY A 349 -34.41 -5.52 20.31
C GLY A 349 -33.71 -6.63 19.56
N LYS A 350 -34.48 -7.33 18.72
CA LYS A 350 -33.94 -8.31 17.77
C LYS A 350 -34.27 -7.88 16.35
N TYR A 351 -33.32 -8.08 15.44
CA TYR A 351 -33.53 -7.91 14.00
C TYR A 351 -32.72 -8.97 13.24
N THR A 352 -33.07 -9.20 11.98
CA THR A 352 -32.37 -10.17 11.13
C THR A 352 -31.59 -9.47 10.03
N ILE A 353 -30.45 -10.05 9.67
CA ILE A 353 -29.64 -9.67 8.52
C ILE A 353 -29.54 -10.89 7.61
N THR A 354 -29.82 -10.71 6.33
CA THR A 354 -29.67 -11.78 5.33
C THR A 354 -28.33 -11.65 4.62
N GLY A 355 -27.48 -12.67 4.76
CA GLY A 355 -26.24 -12.80 4.01
C GLY A 355 -26.45 -13.48 2.65
N HIS A 356 -25.40 -13.57 1.86
CA HIS A 356 -25.39 -14.36 0.63
C HIS A 356 -24.09 -15.16 0.51
N VAL A 357 -24.17 -16.31 -0.17
CA VAL A 357 -23.04 -17.20 -0.41
C VAL A 357 -22.68 -17.13 -1.90
N PRO A 358 -21.47 -16.65 -2.25
CA PRO A 358 -21.05 -16.49 -3.65
C PRO A 358 -21.20 -17.77 -4.48
N GLY A 359 -21.70 -17.61 -5.70
CA GLY A 359 -21.96 -18.73 -6.61
C GLY A 359 -23.19 -19.55 -6.26
N THR A 360 -24.05 -19.15 -5.31
CA THR A 360 -25.22 -19.95 -4.90
C THR A 360 -26.46 -19.08 -4.69
N THR A 361 -27.60 -19.72 -4.44
CA THR A 361 -28.84 -19.06 -4.02
C THR A 361 -29.03 -19.06 -2.50
N PHE A 362 -28.07 -19.56 -1.70
CA PHE A 362 -28.19 -19.65 -0.25
C PHE A 362 -28.17 -18.26 0.40
N LYS A 363 -29.05 -18.09 1.39
CA LYS A 363 -29.31 -16.84 2.11
C LYS A 363 -29.29 -17.07 3.63
N PRO A 364 -28.12 -17.35 4.23
CA PRO A 364 -28.01 -17.53 5.67
C PRO A 364 -28.51 -16.28 6.41
N ILE A 365 -29.14 -16.49 7.55
CA ILE A 365 -29.73 -15.44 8.38
C ILE A 365 -28.88 -15.26 9.64
N ALA A 366 -28.50 -14.01 9.91
CA ALA A 366 -27.98 -13.62 11.22
C ALA A 366 -29.11 -13.00 12.05
N THR A 367 -29.45 -13.60 13.18
CA THR A 367 -30.36 -13.02 14.17
C THR A 367 -29.55 -12.19 15.16
N VAL A 368 -29.65 -10.87 15.07
CA VAL A 368 -28.92 -9.92 15.91
C VAL A 368 -29.78 -9.53 17.11
N THR A 369 -29.27 -9.76 18.32
CA THR A 369 -29.86 -9.28 19.57
C THR A 369 -29.09 -8.05 20.06
N VAL A 370 -29.75 -6.90 20.11
CA VAL A 370 -29.21 -5.66 20.65
C VAL A 370 -29.60 -5.54 22.12
N THR A 371 -28.62 -5.40 23.01
CA THR A 371 -28.82 -5.37 24.46
C THR A 371 -28.26 -4.09 25.08
N GLN A 372 -28.69 -3.81 26.32
CA GLN A 372 -28.13 -2.74 27.17
C GLN A 372 -26.77 -3.12 27.77
N THR A 373 -26.25 -4.32 27.49
CA THR A 373 -25.09 -4.88 28.20
C THR A 373 -23.92 -3.90 28.19
N LYS A 374 -23.31 -3.67 29.36
CA LYS A 374 -22.05 -2.92 29.45
C LYS A 374 -21.06 -3.58 28.48
N PRO A 375 -20.40 -2.82 27.60
CA PRO A 375 -19.38 -3.39 26.73
C PRO A 375 -18.35 -4.12 27.59
N ASN A 376 -17.93 -5.32 27.17
CA ASN A 376 -16.83 -6.04 27.83
C ASN A 376 -15.64 -5.10 28.02
N SER A 377 -14.97 -5.22 29.17
CA SER A 377 -13.72 -4.51 29.42
C SER A 377 -12.73 -4.79 28.28
N THR A 378 -12.15 -3.75 27.70
CA THR A 378 -11.10 -3.94 26.68
C THR A 378 -9.88 -4.63 27.32
N PRO A 379 -9.18 -5.52 26.58
CA PRO A 379 -8.03 -6.25 27.11
C PRO A 379 -6.92 -5.32 27.60
N THR A 380 -6.18 -5.73 28.61
CA THR A 380 -5.00 -5.01 29.10
C THR A 380 -3.72 -5.57 28.48
N LEU A 381 -2.65 -4.77 28.45
CA LEU A 381 -1.35 -5.20 27.92
C LEU A 381 -0.75 -6.33 28.78
N LYS A 382 -0.55 -7.51 28.18
CA LYS A 382 -0.07 -8.73 28.86
C LYS A 382 1.34 -9.14 28.45
N LEU A 383 1.72 -8.86 27.20
CA LEU A 383 3.00 -9.27 26.63
C LEU A 383 3.89 -8.08 26.27
N GLU A 384 5.17 -8.40 26.09
CA GLU A 384 6.20 -7.51 25.59
C GLU A 384 7.05 -8.21 24.52
N PRO A 385 7.52 -7.48 23.49
CA PRO A 385 8.47 -8.02 22.54
C PRO A 385 9.86 -8.15 23.16
N PHE A 386 10.63 -9.15 22.71
CA PHE A 386 12.06 -9.19 22.98
C PHE A 386 12.78 -8.13 22.15
N ALA A 387 13.81 -7.51 22.72
CA ALA A 387 14.68 -6.62 21.95
C ALA A 387 15.38 -7.38 20.81
N LEU A 388 15.64 -6.71 19.68
CA LEU A 388 16.17 -7.35 18.46
C LEU A 388 17.51 -8.05 18.66
N ASN A 389 18.32 -7.62 19.64
CA ASN A 389 19.60 -8.23 19.99
C ASN A 389 19.47 -9.49 20.86
N ARG A 390 18.25 -9.85 21.30
CA ARG A 390 17.95 -11.05 22.09
C ARG A 390 17.53 -12.22 21.25
N VAL A 391 17.17 -11.99 19.99
CA VAL A 391 16.80 -13.05 19.05
C VAL A 391 17.76 -13.02 17.87
N SER A 392 18.52 -14.09 17.69
CA SER A 392 19.44 -14.25 16.56
C SER A 392 18.87 -15.28 15.60
N MET A 393 18.68 -14.91 14.32
CA MET A 393 18.29 -15.87 13.28
C MET A 393 19.48 -16.78 12.93
N LYS A 394 19.20 -18.06 12.66
CA LYS A 394 20.17 -19.09 12.31
C LYS A 394 19.90 -19.63 10.90
N THR A 395 20.89 -20.31 10.34
CA THR A 395 20.68 -21.19 9.19
C THR A 395 19.71 -22.31 9.56
N ASP A 396 19.16 -22.97 8.55
CA ASP A 396 18.35 -24.17 8.75
C ASP A 396 19.21 -25.38 9.20
N VAL A 397 18.61 -26.58 9.33
CA VAL A 397 19.34 -27.76 9.83
C VAL A 397 20.34 -28.32 8.82
N GLU A 398 20.19 -27.96 7.54
CA GLU A 398 21.16 -28.23 6.47
C GLU A 398 22.24 -27.14 6.33
N HIS A 399 22.30 -26.19 7.26
CA HIS A 399 23.23 -25.04 7.25
C HIS A 399 23.06 -24.08 6.07
N ARG A 400 21.87 -24.05 5.44
CA ARG A 400 21.53 -23.10 4.37
C ARG A 400 21.00 -21.80 4.97
N GLU A 401 21.29 -20.67 4.31
CA GLU A 401 20.66 -19.40 4.68
C GLU A 401 19.16 -19.46 4.40
N THR A 402 18.35 -19.24 5.43
CA THR A 402 16.90 -19.09 5.27
C THR A 402 16.57 -17.83 4.46
N LYS A 403 15.38 -17.78 3.84
CA LYS A 403 14.95 -16.57 3.09
C LYS A 403 14.97 -15.30 3.95
N PHE A 404 14.74 -15.45 5.26
CA PHE A 404 14.88 -14.38 6.25
C PHE A 404 16.31 -13.82 6.29
N ILE A 405 17.31 -14.70 6.39
CA ILE A 405 18.72 -14.31 6.43
C ILE A 405 19.15 -13.71 5.09
N GLN A 406 18.79 -14.35 3.97
CA GLN A 406 19.11 -13.86 2.63
C GLN A 406 18.61 -12.43 2.42
N ASN A 407 17.31 -12.20 2.67
CA ASN A 407 16.71 -10.88 2.52
C ASN A 407 17.28 -9.88 3.51
N ARG A 408 17.43 -10.23 4.80
CA ARG A 408 18.10 -9.35 5.78
C ARG A 408 19.50 -8.95 5.30
N ASN A 409 20.31 -9.89 4.85
CA ASN A 409 21.70 -9.65 4.48
C ASN A 409 21.81 -8.71 3.27
N LYS A 410 20.97 -8.87 2.24
CA LYS A 410 20.90 -7.94 1.09
C LYS A 410 20.72 -6.49 1.56
N PHE A 411 19.79 -6.27 2.49
CA PHE A 411 19.49 -4.95 3.02
C PHE A 411 20.58 -4.44 3.97
N ILE A 412 20.98 -5.22 4.96
CA ILE A 412 22.01 -4.83 5.95
C ILE A 412 23.33 -4.48 5.27
N ASN A 413 23.78 -5.31 4.33
CA ASN A 413 25.07 -5.10 3.68
C ASN A 413 25.07 -3.84 2.81
N THR A 414 23.98 -3.57 2.10
CA THR A 414 23.85 -2.36 1.28
C THR A 414 23.67 -1.12 2.15
N LEU A 415 22.85 -1.20 3.20
CA LEU A 415 22.64 -0.11 4.16
C LEU A 415 23.95 0.31 4.87
N ALA A 416 24.84 -0.64 5.15
CA ALA A 416 26.16 -0.36 5.72
C ALA A 416 27.06 0.47 4.79
N GLN A 417 26.82 0.41 3.46
CA GLN A 417 27.61 1.11 2.43
C GLN A 417 27.05 2.47 2.03
N THR A 418 25.82 2.81 2.41
CA THR A 418 25.20 4.09 2.05
C THR A 418 25.96 5.30 2.61
N ASP A 419 25.87 6.45 1.94
CA ASP A 419 26.39 7.71 2.46
C ASP A 419 25.32 8.45 3.28
N PRO A 420 25.49 8.64 4.61
CA PRO A 420 24.57 9.43 5.43
C PRO A 420 24.35 10.85 4.91
N ASN A 421 25.29 11.42 4.16
CA ASN A 421 25.12 12.77 3.60
C ASN A 421 24.02 12.85 2.55
N ALA A 422 23.74 11.77 1.82
CA ALA A 422 22.63 11.75 0.87
C ALA A 422 21.29 11.96 1.60
N PHE A 423 21.12 11.32 2.76
CA PHE A 423 19.94 11.45 3.61
C PHE A 423 19.87 12.78 4.38
N LEU A 424 20.98 13.51 4.53
CA LEU A 424 21.01 14.84 5.17
C LEU A 424 20.98 15.98 4.15
N TYR A 425 21.11 15.68 2.85
CA TYR A 425 21.29 16.69 1.81
C TYR A 425 20.16 17.72 1.82
N MET A 426 18.89 17.25 1.80
CA MET A 426 17.74 18.14 1.72
C MET A 426 17.49 18.95 2.99
N PHE A 427 17.93 18.45 4.15
CA PHE A 427 17.90 19.21 5.41
C PHE A 427 18.89 20.38 5.35
N ARG A 428 20.13 20.13 4.93
CA ARG A 428 21.13 21.19 4.75
C ARG A 428 20.68 22.20 3.69
N HIS A 429 20.12 21.72 2.58
CA HIS A 429 19.58 22.57 1.52
C HIS A 429 18.48 23.51 2.05
N ALA A 430 17.49 22.98 2.77
CA ALA A 430 16.44 23.79 3.37
C ALA A 430 17.02 24.87 4.32
N PHE A 431 17.99 24.53 5.14
CA PHE A 431 18.62 25.46 6.08
C PHE A 431 19.70 26.36 5.46
N GLY A 432 19.85 26.36 4.13
CA GLY A 432 20.87 27.15 3.41
C GLY A 432 22.31 26.79 3.78
N GLN A 433 22.54 25.58 4.29
CA GLN A 433 23.85 25.10 4.73
C GLN A 433 24.63 24.48 3.57
N LYS A 434 25.96 24.62 3.60
CA LYS A 434 26.84 24.00 2.61
C LYS A 434 26.80 22.48 2.71
N GLN A 435 26.80 21.81 1.57
CA GLN A 435 26.93 20.37 1.51
C GLN A 435 28.39 19.95 1.74
N PRO A 436 28.64 18.82 2.43
CA PRO A 436 29.96 18.20 2.45
C PRO A 436 30.43 17.87 1.04
N ALA A 437 31.75 17.91 0.81
CA ALA A 437 32.33 17.61 -0.49
C ALA A 437 31.95 16.19 -0.95
N GLY A 438 31.47 16.07 -2.19
CA GLY A 438 31.07 14.79 -2.79
C GLY A 438 29.68 14.28 -2.40
N ALA A 439 28.96 14.95 -1.50
CA ALA A 439 27.59 14.57 -1.14
C ALA A 439 26.66 14.68 -2.36
N LYS A 440 25.85 13.63 -2.59
CA LYS A 440 24.86 13.58 -3.67
C LYS A 440 23.45 13.47 -3.09
N PRO A 441 22.47 14.20 -3.62
CA PRO A 441 21.09 14.08 -3.17
C PRO A 441 20.50 12.72 -3.54
N LEU A 442 19.48 12.29 -2.79
CA LEU A 442 18.64 11.15 -3.16
C LEU A 442 17.76 11.49 -4.37
N GLY A 443 17.41 10.47 -5.14
CA GLY A 443 16.49 10.53 -6.28
C GLY A 443 15.03 10.27 -5.90
N VAL A 444 14.19 10.08 -6.93
CA VAL A 444 12.77 9.70 -6.80
C VAL A 444 11.98 10.73 -5.98
N TRP A 445 11.41 10.41 -4.82
CA TRP A 445 10.54 11.32 -4.06
C TRP A 445 11.28 12.20 -3.05
N ASP A 446 12.60 12.00 -2.89
CA ASP A 446 13.49 12.81 -2.07
C ASP A 446 14.32 13.83 -2.86
N THR A 447 14.00 14.02 -4.15
CA THR A 447 14.65 15.03 -4.99
C THR A 447 14.36 16.45 -4.50
N GLU A 448 15.17 17.40 -4.96
CA GLU A 448 15.03 18.81 -4.62
C GLU A 448 13.66 19.39 -5.00
N ASP A 449 13.12 18.97 -6.15
CA ASP A 449 11.85 19.47 -6.68
C ASP A 449 10.61 18.82 -6.04
N THR A 450 10.78 17.77 -5.23
CA THR A 450 9.66 16.99 -4.67
C THR A 450 9.26 17.47 -3.28
N LYS A 451 7.94 17.56 -3.05
CA LYS A 451 7.34 18.06 -1.82
C LYS A 451 7.31 17.05 -0.65
N LEU A 452 7.66 15.79 -0.90
CA LEU A 452 7.76 14.71 0.10
C LEU A 452 9.18 14.52 0.67
N ARG A 453 10.18 15.26 0.17
CA ARG A 453 11.59 15.09 0.55
C ARG A 453 11.80 15.13 2.06
N GLY A 454 12.74 14.31 2.55
CA GLY A 454 13.03 14.08 3.97
C GLY A 454 12.37 12.83 4.55
N HIS A 455 11.41 12.22 3.84
CA HIS A 455 10.75 11.01 4.33
C HIS A 455 11.70 9.81 4.37
N ALA A 456 12.58 9.64 3.38
CA ALA A 456 13.58 8.57 3.40
C ALA A 456 14.55 8.70 4.57
N THR A 457 14.91 9.93 4.95
CA THR A 457 15.79 10.18 6.09
C THR A 457 15.21 9.63 7.39
N GLY A 458 13.91 9.78 7.59
CA GLY A 458 13.21 9.20 8.74
C GLY A 458 13.21 7.67 8.74
N HIS A 459 12.85 7.05 7.61
CA HIS A 459 12.93 5.60 7.44
C HIS A 459 14.36 5.08 7.64
N TYR A 460 15.35 5.81 7.13
CA TYR A 460 16.77 5.46 7.27
C TYR A 460 17.22 5.48 8.72
N LEU A 461 16.80 6.47 9.53
CA LEU A 461 17.06 6.51 10.97
C LEU A 461 16.49 5.29 11.70
N SER A 462 15.23 4.92 11.43
CA SER A 462 14.62 3.70 11.99
C SER A 462 15.38 2.44 11.56
N ALA A 463 15.71 2.32 10.28
CA ALA A 463 16.40 1.15 9.73
C ALA A 463 17.80 0.98 10.33
N ILE A 464 18.60 2.06 10.46
CA ILE A 464 19.94 1.96 11.07
C ILE A 464 19.88 1.70 12.58
N ALA A 465 18.85 2.17 13.29
CA ALA A 465 18.62 1.86 14.70
C ALA A 465 18.26 0.38 14.92
N GLN A 466 17.40 -0.15 14.04
CA GLN A 466 17.06 -1.57 14.01
C GLN A 466 18.26 -2.42 13.62
N ALA A 467 19.03 -2.01 12.60
CA ALA A 467 20.25 -2.69 12.17
C ALA A 467 21.33 -2.71 13.27
N TYR A 468 21.55 -1.59 13.97
CA TYR A 468 22.43 -1.53 15.14
C TYR A 468 22.02 -2.56 16.22
N SER A 469 20.72 -2.72 16.42
CA SER A 469 20.18 -3.66 17.41
C SER A 469 20.26 -5.12 16.92
N SER A 470 19.97 -5.39 15.65
CA SER A 470 19.87 -6.75 15.11
C SER A 470 21.20 -7.36 14.68
N THR A 471 22.23 -6.55 14.45
CA THR A 471 23.57 -7.00 14.01
C THR A 471 24.51 -7.35 15.18
N GLY A 472 23.98 -7.72 16.34
CA GLY A 472 24.80 -8.15 17.49
C GLY A 472 25.78 -9.30 17.19
N TYR A 473 25.50 -10.09 16.15
CA TYR A 473 26.36 -11.17 15.65
C TYR A 473 27.60 -10.68 14.89
N ASP A 474 27.64 -9.41 14.45
CA ASP A 474 28.76 -8.81 13.73
C ASP A 474 29.12 -7.45 14.36
N LYS A 475 30.25 -7.42 15.07
CA LYS A 475 30.73 -6.23 15.77
C LYS A 475 31.08 -5.07 14.83
N ASN A 476 31.53 -5.36 13.60
CA ASN A 476 31.92 -4.34 12.63
C ASN A 476 30.68 -3.66 12.04
N LEU A 477 29.67 -4.44 11.65
CA LEU A 477 28.39 -3.91 11.19
C LEU A 477 27.72 -3.09 12.30
N LYS A 478 27.67 -3.62 13.52
CA LYS A 478 27.12 -2.89 14.67
C LYS A 478 27.82 -1.55 14.90
N ALA A 479 29.15 -1.52 14.85
CA ALA A 479 29.93 -0.29 15.00
C ALA A 479 29.73 0.69 13.82
N ASN A 480 29.56 0.19 12.60
CA ASN A 480 29.23 0.98 11.42
C ASN A 480 27.88 1.72 11.62
N PHE A 481 26.83 0.99 12.00
CA PHE A 481 25.50 1.59 12.23
C PHE A 481 25.48 2.55 13.41
N ALA A 482 26.22 2.27 14.49
CA ALA A 482 26.40 3.22 15.59
C ALA A 482 26.97 4.57 15.11
N LYS A 483 28.06 4.54 14.33
CA LYS A 483 28.67 5.75 13.75
C LYS A 483 27.71 6.50 12.83
N LYS A 484 26.93 5.79 12.00
CA LYS A 484 25.92 6.39 11.13
C LYS A 484 24.82 7.07 11.94
N MET A 485 24.30 6.43 12.99
CA MET A 485 23.29 7.03 13.88
C MET A 485 23.81 8.30 14.52
N ASP A 486 25.00 8.27 15.11
CA ASP A 486 25.59 9.44 15.76
C ASP A 486 25.81 10.58 14.77
N TYR A 487 26.29 10.30 13.57
CA TYR A 487 26.47 11.32 12.53
C TYR A 487 25.14 11.96 12.10
N MET A 488 24.13 11.14 11.83
CA MET A 488 22.79 11.62 11.45
C MET A 488 22.17 12.47 12.55
N VAL A 489 22.18 11.99 13.79
CA VAL A 489 21.59 12.69 14.94
C VAL A 489 22.32 14.00 15.23
N ASN A 490 23.66 14.02 15.19
CA ASN A 490 24.41 15.25 15.42
C ASN A 490 24.08 16.31 14.36
N ALA A 491 24.04 15.94 13.07
CA ALA A 491 23.70 16.88 12.01
C ALA A 491 22.27 17.43 12.15
N LEU A 492 21.29 16.57 12.43
CA LEU A 492 19.90 17.00 12.64
C LEU A 492 19.76 17.85 13.90
N TYR A 493 20.49 17.51 14.97
CA TYR A 493 20.55 18.29 16.21
C TYR A 493 21.06 19.71 15.94
N ASP A 494 22.21 19.83 15.29
CA ASP A 494 22.83 21.12 15.00
C ASP A 494 21.89 22.02 14.15
N LEU A 495 21.24 21.44 13.14
CA LEU A 495 20.24 22.15 12.33
C LEU A 495 19.01 22.57 13.14
N ALA A 496 18.45 21.66 13.94
CA ALA A 496 17.29 21.95 14.79
C ALA A 496 17.58 23.08 15.81
N GLN A 497 18.84 23.23 16.25
CA GLN A 497 19.24 24.31 17.15
C GLN A 497 19.23 25.69 16.48
N LEU A 498 19.19 25.79 15.15
CA LEU A 498 19.13 27.06 14.42
C LEU A 498 17.71 27.64 14.35
N SER A 499 16.70 26.78 14.34
CA SER A 499 15.31 27.18 14.13
C SER A 499 14.78 28.05 15.25
N GLY A 500 14.15 29.17 14.90
CA GLY A 500 13.52 30.06 15.87
C GLY A 500 14.51 30.72 16.84
N LYS A 501 15.75 30.97 16.42
CA LYS A 501 16.77 31.70 17.19
C LYS A 501 17.44 32.78 16.35
N ALA A 502 17.80 33.91 16.97
CA ALA A 502 18.49 34.99 16.30
C ALA A 502 19.84 34.54 15.70
N GLN A 503 20.13 34.94 14.46
CA GLN A 503 21.41 34.63 13.80
C GLN A 503 22.61 35.28 14.50
N LYS A 504 22.38 36.43 15.13
CA LYS A 504 23.35 37.20 15.91
C LYS A 504 22.62 37.83 17.10
N PRO A 505 23.31 38.10 18.23
CA PRO A 505 22.71 38.80 19.35
C PRO A 505 21.98 40.07 18.92
N GLY A 506 20.72 40.23 19.32
CA GLY A 506 19.88 41.39 19.00
C GLY A 506 19.19 41.37 17.62
N ALA A 507 19.49 40.41 16.74
CA ALA A 507 18.80 40.30 15.45
C ALA A 507 17.34 39.81 15.61
N PRO A 508 16.39 40.29 14.79
CA PRO A 508 15.00 39.85 14.85
C PRO A 508 14.86 38.38 14.43
N PHE A 509 13.94 37.66 15.06
CA PHE A 509 13.65 36.26 14.80
C PHE A 509 12.24 35.88 15.30
N VAL A 510 11.72 34.74 14.86
CA VAL A 510 10.41 34.23 15.31
C VAL A 510 10.60 32.91 16.05
N ALA A 511 10.52 32.98 17.38
CA ALA A 511 10.64 31.80 18.25
C ALA A 511 9.35 30.97 18.30
N SER A 512 8.18 31.61 18.20
CA SER A 512 6.89 30.94 18.35
C SER A 512 6.51 30.20 17.07
N PRO A 513 6.29 28.87 17.11
CA PRO A 513 5.83 28.10 15.95
C PRO A 513 4.54 28.63 15.34
N ALA A 514 3.63 29.19 16.14
CA ALA A 514 2.35 29.73 15.66
C ALA A 514 2.47 31.10 14.97
N ALA A 515 3.61 31.79 15.12
CA ALA A 515 3.82 33.14 14.58
C ALA A 515 4.67 33.19 13.31
N VAL A 516 5.00 32.03 12.72
CA VAL A 516 5.81 31.93 11.49
C VAL A 516 5.16 32.69 10.36
N LEU A 517 5.83 33.70 9.80
CA LEU A 517 5.34 34.53 8.70
C LEU A 517 5.64 33.92 7.33
N PRO A 518 4.97 34.35 6.24
CA PRO A 518 5.37 34.03 4.87
C PRO A 518 6.84 34.35 4.59
N GLY A 519 7.42 33.68 3.59
CA GLY A 519 8.82 33.87 3.22
C GLY A 519 9.17 35.31 2.82
N PRO A 520 10.44 35.73 2.94
CA PRO A 520 10.88 37.06 2.53
C PRO A 520 10.43 37.42 1.12
N GLY A 521 9.79 38.59 0.95
CA GLY A 521 9.29 39.08 -0.34
C GLY A 521 8.00 38.41 -0.83
N LYS A 522 7.41 37.46 -0.06
CA LYS A 522 6.17 36.76 -0.43
C LYS A 522 4.98 37.30 0.36
N LYS A 523 3.84 37.45 -0.32
CA LYS A 523 2.56 37.84 0.33
C LYS A 523 1.88 36.67 1.03
N ASN A 524 2.03 35.46 0.50
CA ASN A 524 1.38 34.23 0.97
C ASN A 524 2.45 33.13 1.15
N TYR A 525 2.10 32.08 1.90
CA TYR A 525 2.88 30.84 1.92
C TYR A 525 2.79 30.13 0.56
N ASP A 526 3.89 29.54 0.13
CA ASP A 526 3.94 28.67 -1.05
C ASP A 526 4.92 27.52 -0.82
N SER A 527 4.80 26.49 -1.64
CA SER A 527 5.63 25.30 -1.63
C SER A 527 6.66 25.31 -2.76
N ASP A 528 7.17 26.50 -3.13
CA ASP A 528 8.27 26.61 -4.08
C ASP A 528 9.57 26.13 -3.43
N LEU A 529 9.98 24.92 -3.78
CA LEU A 529 11.15 24.25 -3.25
C LEU A 529 12.38 24.35 -4.17
N SER A 530 12.27 25.05 -5.30
CA SER A 530 13.37 25.26 -6.24
C SER A 530 14.49 26.07 -5.59
N SER A 531 15.73 25.91 -6.05
CA SER A 531 16.88 26.62 -5.48
C SER A 531 16.73 28.15 -5.51
N ALA A 532 15.96 28.69 -6.46
CA ALA A 532 15.68 30.12 -6.57
C ALA A 532 14.50 30.58 -5.68
N GLY A 533 13.57 29.68 -5.34
CA GLY A 533 12.31 30.01 -4.67
C GLY A 533 12.20 29.59 -3.20
N ILE A 534 13.04 28.65 -2.76
CA ILE A 534 13.06 28.14 -1.40
C ILE A 534 13.53 29.24 -0.43
N ARG A 535 12.79 29.43 0.67
CA ARG A 535 13.21 30.31 1.77
C ARG A 535 14.22 29.59 2.67
N THR A 536 15.21 30.32 3.18
CA THR A 536 16.26 29.79 4.09
C THR A 536 16.38 30.63 5.37
N ASP A 537 15.33 31.36 5.73
CA ASP A 537 15.27 32.24 6.90
C ASP A 537 14.90 31.46 8.18
N TYR A 538 15.62 30.37 8.47
CA TYR A 538 15.30 29.39 9.52
C TYR A 538 15.17 29.98 10.93
N TRP A 539 15.78 31.14 11.19
CA TRP A 539 15.59 31.89 12.44
C TRP A 539 14.12 32.31 12.67
N ASN A 540 13.28 32.28 11.63
CA ASN A 540 11.86 32.62 11.69
C ASN A 540 10.91 31.41 11.69
N TRP A 541 11.41 30.17 11.73
CA TRP A 541 10.55 28.98 11.57
C TRP A 541 9.97 28.41 12.87
N GLY A 542 10.19 29.11 13.99
CA GLY A 542 9.80 28.66 15.31
C GLY A 542 10.80 27.67 15.93
N LYS A 543 10.94 27.72 17.24
CA LYS A 543 11.84 26.84 18.00
C LYS A 543 11.40 25.39 17.87
N GLY A 544 12.36 24.48 17.68
CA GLY A 544 12.10 23.04 17.60
C GLY A 544 11.75 22.53 16.21
N PHE A 545 11.62 23.42 15.21
CA PHE A 545 11.37 23.00 13.83
C PHE A 545 12.59 22.32 13.21
N ILE A 546 12.38 21.17 12.57
CA ILE A 546 13.34 20.53 11.69
C ILE A 546 12.59 19.69 10.65
N SER A 547 12.92 19.91 9.38
CA SER A 547 12.41 19.17 8.23
C SER A 547 13.34 19.41 7.03
N ALA A 548 13.19 18.64 5.96
CA ALA A 548 13.90 18.81 4.71
C ALA A 548 13.31 19.93 3.82
N TYR A 549 12.34 20.68 4.33
CA TYR A 549 11.76 21.87 3.68
C TYR A 549 11.25 22.87 4.74
N PRO A 550 11.04 24.15 4.35
CA PRO A 550 10.51 25.18 5.25
C PRO A 550 9.09 24.86 5.77
N PRO A 551 8.62 25.51 6.85
CA PRO A 551 7.34 25.17 7.50
C PRO A 551 6.09 25.43 6.63
N ASP A 552 6.22 26.13 5.50
CA ASP A 552 5.14 26.60 4.65
C ASP A 552 4.12 25.52 4.27
N GLN A 553 4.55 24.29 3.94
CA GLN A 553 3.61 23.22 3.60
C GLN A 553 2.65 22.86 4.75
N PHE A 554 3.13 22.91 6.00
CA PHE A 554 2.29 22.66 7.18
C PHE A 554 1.25 23.76 7.32
N ILE A 555 1.64 25.02 7.16
CA ILE A 555 0.77 26.19 7.27
C ILE A 555 -0.25 26.22 6.14
N MET A 556 0.17 25.88 4.92
CA MET A 556 -0.71 25.73 3.76
C MET A 556 -1.78 24.65 3.99
N LEU A 557 -1.44 23.53 4.64
CA LEU A 557 -2.42 22.50 5.00
C LEU A 557 -3.47 23.04 5.98
N GLU A 558 -3.05 23.83 6.98
CA GLU A 558 -3.95 24.51 7.92
C GLU A 558 -4.93 25.45 7.22
N HIS A 559 -4.58 25.93 6.02
CA HIS A 559 -5.40 26.79 5.15
C HIS A 559 -6.08 26.02 4.01
N GLY A 560 -6.08 24.68 4.05
CA GLY A 560 -6.84 23.83 3.15
C GLY A 560 -6.17 23.49 1.83
N ALA A 561 -4.85 23.70 1.70
CA ALA A 561 -4.10 23.30 0.52
C ALA A 561 -4.28 21.80 0.19
N LYS A 562 -4.28 21.50 -1.11
CA LYS A 562 -4.54 20.17 -1.65
C LYS A 562 -3.27 19.49 -2.14
N TYR A 563 -3.38 18.19 -2.37
CA TYR A 563 -2.29 17.39 -2.90
C TYR A 563 -1.98 17.78 -4.35
N GLY A 564 -0.69 18.00 -4.65
CA GLY A 564 -0.22 18.17 -6.02
C GLY A 564 1.16 18.83 -6.13
N GLY A 565 1.58 19.08 -7.37
CA GLY A 565 2.91 19.57 -7.72
C GLY A 565 3.05 21.09 -7.81
N GLN A 566 1.95 21.86 -7.79
CA GLN A 566 1.97 23.32 -7.95
C GLN A 566 2.47 24.04 -6.68
N LYS A 567 2.86 25.31 -6.82
CA LYS A 567 3.34 26.15 -5.71
C LYS A 567 2.27 26.42 -4.63
N ASN A 568 0.99 26.31 -4.97
CA ASN A 568 -0.14 26.45 -4.03
C ASN A 568 -0.65 25.09 -3.50
N GLN A 569 0.07 24.01 -3.79
CA GLN A 569 -0.25 22.64 -3.38
C GLN A 569 0.87 22.05 -2.53
N ILE A 570 0.59 20.93 -1.85
CA ILE A 570 1.51 20.32 -0.90
C ILE A 570 1.56 18.80 -1.08
N TRP A 571 2.49 18.13 -0.40
CA TRP A 571 2.50 16.67 -0.32
C TRP A 571 2.78 16.20 1.11
N ALA A 572 1.74 15.69 1.77
CA ALA A 572 1.77 14.95 3.05
C ALA A 572 2.78 15.47 4.10
N PRO A 573 2.73 16.74 4.53
CA PRO A 573 3.80 17.32 5.34
C PRO A 573 3.94 16.68 6.73
N TYR A 574 2.84 16.19 7.32
CA TYR A 574 2.90 15.48 8.61
C TYR A 574 3.36 14.02 8.46
N TYR A 575 3.21 13.40 7.28
CA TYR A 575 3.76 12.06 7.01
C TYR A 575 5.29 12.06 7.05
N THR A 576 5.93 13.06 6.43
CA THR A 576 7.40 13.17 6.40
C THR A 576 7.91 13.45 7.82
N LEU A 577 7.25 14.35 8.55
CA LEU A 577 7.59 14.69 9.93
C LEU A 577 7.45 13.47 10.85
N HIS A 578 6.41 12.64 10.63
CA HIS A 578 6.27 11.36 11.32
C HIS A 578 7.48 10.47 11.13
N LYS A 579 7.99 10.27 9.89
CA LYS A 579 9.16 9.39 9.68
C LYS A 579 10.37 9.89 10.44
N ILE A 580 10.63 11.20 10.39
CA ILE A 580 11.78 11.81 11.08
C ILE A 580 11.63 11.62 12.60
N LEU A 581 10.44 11.89 13.14
CA LEU A 581 10.15 11.74 14.57
C LEU A 581 10.28 10.29 15.03
N ALA A 582 9.65 9.34 14.31
CA ALA A 582 9.73 7.92 14.60
C ALA A 582 11.19 7.41 14.55
N GLY A 583 11.95 7.81 13.54
CA GLY A 583 13.36 7.46 13.41
C GLY A 583 14.23 7.98 14.56
N LEU A 584 14.01 9.21 15.02
CA LEU A 584 14.72 9.76 16.18
C LEU A 584 14.34 9.05 17.49
N ILE A 585 13.07 8.68 17.66
CA ILE A 585 12.62 7.88 18.81
C ILE A 585 13.26 6.49 18.77
N ASP A 586 13.28 5.83 17.60
CA ASP A 586 13.89 4.51 17.43
C ASP A 586 15.40 4.54 17.74
N VAL A 587 16.13 5.58 17.31
CA VAL A 587 17.53 5.78 17.68
C VAL A 587 17.69 5.94 19.20
N TYR A 588 16.82 6.73 19.84
CA TYR A 588 16.85 6.89 21.31
C TYR A 588 16.58 5.57 22.04
N GLU A 589 15.57 4.80 21.63
CA GLU A 589 15.25 3.52 22.27
C GLU A 589 16.35 2.46 22.05
N ALA A 590 17.01 2.48 20.88
CA ALA A 590 18.07 1.54 20.57
C ALA A 590 19.41 1.85 21.28
N SER A 591 19.74 3.13 21.47
CA SER A 591 21.09 3.56 21.90
C SER A 591 21.12 4.43 23.18
N GLY A 592 19.99 5.00 23.60
CA GLY A 592 19.93 5.99 24.66
C GLY A 592 20.38 7.40 24.25
N ASN A 593 20.60 7.67 22.95
CA ASN A 593 21.13 8.94 22.46
C ASN A 593 20.22 10.14 22.82
N LYS A 594 20.69 10.96 23.77
CA LYS A 594 19.90 12.08 24.33
C LYS A 594 19.69 13.23 23.35
N LYS A 595 20.57 13.43 22.37
CA LYS A 595 20.36 14.43 21.32
C LYS A 595 19.19 14.03 20.42
N ALA A 596 19.06 12.73 20.09
CA ALA A 596 17.92 12.25 19.32
C ALA A 596 16.60 12.54 20.04
N LEU A 597 16.54 12.27 21.35
CA LEU A 597 15.38 12.59 22.18
C LEU A 597 15.11 14.10 22.27
N ASP A 598 16.15 14.94 22.36
CA ASP A 598 16.00 16.40 22.41
C ASP A 598 15.38 16.94 21.11
N VAL A 599 15.87 16.49 19.95
CA VAL A 599 15.29 16.86 18.64
C VAL A 599 13.84 16.38 18.55
N ALA A 600 13.56 15.12 18.90
CA ALA A 600 12.20 14.57 18.90
C ALA A 600 11.25 15.36 19.82
N THR A 601 11.73 15.76 21.01
CA THR A 601 10.98 16.59 21.97
C THR A 601 10.70 17.97 21.38
N GLY A 602 11.70 18.62 20.78
CA GLY A 602 11.53 19.91 20.12
C GLY A 602 10.55 19.89 18.95
N MET A 603 10.58 18.82 18.14
CA MET A 603 9.60 18.59 17.08
C MET A 603 8.18 18.45 17.66
N GLY A 604 8.02 17.65 18.72
CA GLY A 604 6.74 17.47 19.40
C GLY A 604 6.18 18.78 19.96
N ASP A 605 7.03 19.60 20.57
CA ASP A 605 6.65 20.92 21.10
C ASP A 605 6.26 21.89 19.96
N TRP A 606 6.97 21.85 18.82
CA TRP A 606 6.63 22.65 17.64
C TRP A 606 5.26 22.27 17.05
N VAL A 607 5.00 20.96 16.90
CA VAL A 607 3.72 20.43 16.40
C VAL A 607 2.58 20.80 17.35
N TYR A 608 2.78 20.63 18.65
CA TYR A 608 1.79 21.02 19.65
C TYR A 608 1.41 22.50 19.52
N ALA A 609 2.41 23.39 19.48
CA ALA A 609 2.17 24.82 19.43
C ALA A 609 1.35 25.25 18.21
N ARG A 610 1.53 24.58 17.06
CA ARG A 610 0.73 24.84 15.85
C ARG A 610 -0.66 24.23 15.93
N LEU A 611 -0.75 22.91 16.10
CA LEU A 611 -2.04 22.21 16.03
C LEU A 611 -3.00 22.62 17.16
N ASN A 612 -2.48 22.92 18.35
CA ASN A 612 -3.31 23.36 19.48
C ASN A 612 -3.92 24.75 19.27
N ALA A 613 -3.39 25.55 18.34
CA ALA A 613 -3.94 26.87 18.00
C ALA A 613 -5.08 26.78 16.96
N LEU A 614 -5.31 25.61 16.36
CA LEU A 614 -6.28 25.45 15.28
C LEU A 614 -7.69 25.09 15.82
N PRO A 615 -8.76 25.60 15.18
CA PRO A 615 -10.11 25.12 15.44
C PRO A 615 -10.26 23.63 15.12
N GLN A 616 -11.12 22.94 15.88
CA GLN A 616 -11.42 21.51 15.67
C GLN A 616 -11.87 21.21 14.23
N ASP A 617 -12.71 22.05 13.64
CA ASP A 617 -13.19 21.88 12.26
C ASP A 617 -12.05 21.92 11.23
N THR A 618 -11.00 22.71 11.50
CA THR A 618 -9.81 22.76 10.64
C THR A 618 -9.06 21.44 10.72
N LEU A 619 -8.82 20.91 11.92
CA LEU A 619 -8.18 19.59 12.11
C LEU A 619 -8.96 18.48 11.39
N ILE A 620 -10.29 18.46 11.55
CA ILE A 620 -11.16 17.50 10.86
C ILE A 620 -10.99 17.61 9.34
N LYS A 621 -11.00 18.82 8.77
CA LYS A 621 -10.80 19.00 7.32
C LYS A 621 -9.42 18.56 6.85
N MET A 622 -8.37 18.84 7.64
CA MET A 622 -7.00 18.43 7.33
C MET A 622 -6.91 16.91 7.22
N TRP A 623 -7.29 16.16 8.27
CA TRP A 623 -7.12 14.71 8.34
C TRP A 623 -8.01 13.91 7.38
N ASN A 624 -9.10 14.52 6.90
CA ASN A 624 -9.94 13.94 5.85
C ASN A 624 -9.49 14.25 4.42
N THR A 625 -8.48 15.11 4.24
CA THR A 625 -7.98 15.49 2.91
C THR A 625 -7.06 14.40 2.35
N TYR A 626 -7.29 14.04 1.08
CA TYR A 626 -6.47 13.08 0.34
C TYR A 626 -5.01 13.49 0.29
N ILE A 627 -4.11 12.63 0.75
CA ILE A 627 -2.63 12.73 0.71
C ILE A 627 -2.03 13.98 1.35
N ALA A 628 -2.45 15.19 1.00
CA ALA A 628 -2.10 16.42 1.71
C ALA A 628 -2.40 16.34 3.21
N GLY A 629 -3.49 15.67 3.59
CA GLY A 629 -3.87 15.41 4.99
C GLY A 629 -3.19 14.20 5.62
N GLU A 630 -2.36 13.47 4.89
CA GLU A 630 -1.68 12.28 5.40
C GLU A 630 -0.65 12.66 6.47
N TYR A 631 -0.78 12.03 7.64
CA TYR A 631 0.13 12.22 8.77
C TYR A 631 0.85 10.94 9.19
N GLY A 632 0.67 9.83 8.47
CA GLY A 632 1.16 8.51 8.88
C GLY A 632 0.77 8.17 10.33
N GLY A 633 1.74 7.84 11.17
CA GLY A 633 1.59 7.52 12.60
C GLY A 633 2.05 8.65 13.52
N MET A 634 1.70 9.91 13.21
CA MET A 634 1.99 11.03 14.14
C MET A 634 1.34 10.82 15.52
N ASN A 635 0.11 10.32 15.57
CA ASN A 635 -0.56 9.95 16.82
C ASN A 635 0.26 8.90 17.61
N GLU A 636 0.75 7.86 16.92
CA GLU A 636 1.64 6.85 17.52
C GLU A 636 2.93 7.48 18.08
N SER A 637 3.62 8.28 17.27
CA SER A 637 4.92 8.85 17.64
C SER A 637 4.80 9.82 18.81
N MET A 638 3.74 10.63 18.84
CA MET A 638 3.46 11.54 19.96
C MET A 638 3.06 10.77 21.24
N ALA A 639 2.32 9.67 21.11
CA ALA A 639 2.00 8.80 22.24
C ALA A 639 3.26 8.09 22.80
N ARG A 640 4.14 7.56 21.93
CA ARG A 640 5.45 7.02 22.32
C ARG A 640 6.30 8.06 23.04
N LEU A 641 6.37 9.28 22.50
CA LEU A 641 7.11 10.39 23.11
C LEU A 641 6.55 10.76 24.49
N TYR A 642 5.22 10.71 24.69
CA TYR A 642 4.61 10.82 26.02
C TYR A 642 5.07 9.69 26.94
N ARG A 643 5.07 8.42 26.50
CA ARG A 643 5.50 7.31 27.36
C ARG A 643 6.96 7.45 27.79
N ILE A 644 7.82 7.97 26.92
CA ILE A 644 9.25 8.21 27.20
C ILE A 644 9.46 9.40 28.15
N THR A 645 8.84 10.54 27.85
CA THR A 645 9.14 11.82 28.54
C THR A 645 8.20 12.13 29.71
N LYS A 646 7.04 11.45 29.76
CA LYS A 646 5.91 11.72 30.67
C LYS A 646 5.32 13.12 30.58
N LYS A 647 5.64 13.91 29.55
CA LYS A 647 5.07 15.26 29.35
C LYS A 647 3.63 15.17 28.80
N PRO A 648 2.59 15.58 29.56
CA PRO A 648 1.19 15.40 29.15
C PRO A 648 0.82 16.07 27.82
N VAL A 649 1.54 17.13 27.47
CA VAL A 649 1.41 17.85 26.19
C VAL A 649 1.51 16.93 24.98
N PHE A 650 2.35 15.89 25.02
CA PHE A 650 2.52 14.98 23.88
C PHE A 650 1.35 14.02 23.72
N LEU A 651 0.73 13.54 24.82
CA LEU A 651 -0.50 12.77 24.73
C LEU A 651 -1.66 13.64 24.22
N LYS A 652 -1.74 14.89 24.67
CA LYS A 652 -2.70 15.86 24.12
C LYS A 652 -2.47 16.08 22.63
N THR A 653 -1.22 16.26 22.21
CA THR A 653 -0.89 16.44 20.79
C THR A 653 -1.24 15.22 19.95
N ALA A 654 -1.00 14.01 20.48
CA ALA A 654 -1.38 12.77 19.81
C ALA A 654 -2.90 12.73 19.52
N SER A 655 -3.75 13.17 20.44
CA SER A 655 -5.20 13.27 20.23
C SER A 655 -5.63 14.32 19.20
N LEU A 656 -4.80 15.34 18.92
CA LEU A 656 -5.10 16.33 17.87
C LEU A 656 -5.02 15.74 16.46
N PHE A 657 -4.40 14.56 16.31
CA PHE A 657 -4.35 13.80 15.06
C PHE A 657 -5.54 12.84 14.88
N ASP A 658 -6.46 12.74 15.84
CA ASP A 658 -7.59 11.83 15.72
C ASP A 658 -8.41 12.13 14.45
N ASN A 659 -8.52 11.12 13.58
CA ASN A 659 -9.32 11.22 12.38
C ASN A 659 -10.79 11.02 12.74
N ILE A 660 -11.41 12.08 13.28
CA ILE A 660 -12.75 12.06 13.86
C ILE A 660 -13.78 11.35 12.97
N LYS A 661 -13.76 11.62 11.66
CA LYS A 661 -14.72 11.02 10.73
C LYS A 661 -14.55 9.49 10.63
N VAL A 662 -13.33 9.00 10.47
CA VAL A 662 -13.08 7.56 10.29
C VAL A 662 -13.20 6.81 11.63
N PHE A 663 -12.66 7.40 12.71
CA PHE A 663 -12.60 6.75 14.03
C PHE A 663 -13.95 6.77 14.74
N TYR A 664 -14.65 7.90 14.67
CA TYR A 664 -15.78 8.23 15.55
C TYR A 664 -17.05 8.66 14.80
N GLY A 665 -16.98 8.85 13.47
CA GLY A 665 -18.05 9.40 12.65
C GLY A 665 -18.19 10.92 12.77
N ASP A 666 -18.22 11.43 14.00
CA ASP A 666 -18.36 12.84 14.34
C ASP A 666 -17.74 13.17 15.71
N THR A 667 -17.77 14.43 16.11
CA THR A 667 -17.22 14.93 17.39
C THR A 667 -17.99 14.43 18.62
N SER A 668 -19.18 13.85 18.45
CA SER A 668 -19.95 13.22 19.53
C SER A 668 -19.67 11.72 19.67
N HIS A 669 -18.83 11.17 18.79
CA HIS A 669 -18.48 9.75 18.75
C HIS A 669 -19.70 8.84 18.55
N SER A 670 -20.65 9.30 17.72
CA SER A 670 -21.91 8.60 17.47
C SER A 670 -21.73 7.32 16.62
N SER A 671 -20.64 7.21 15.85
CA SER A 671 -20.46 6.18 14.81
C SER A 671 -18.98 5.80 14.59
N GLY A 672 -18.62 5.41 13.37
CA GLY A 672 -17.23 5.12 12.96
C GLY A 672 -16.68 3.79 13.47
N LEU A 673 -15.38 3.59 13.30
CA LEU A 673 -14.69 2.36 13.67
C LEU A 673 -14.82 2.01 15.16
N ALA A 674 -14.91 3.01 16.05
CA ALA A 674 -15.17 2.81 17.47
C ALA A 674 -16.49 2.06 17.73
N LYS A 675 -17.46 2.16 16.81
CA LYS A 675 -18.77 1.47 16.84
C LYS A 675 -18.91 0.38 15.77
N ASN A 676 -17.78 -0.10 15.24
CA ASN A 676 -17.69 -1.15 14.21
C ASN A 676 -18.35 -0.76 12.86
N VAL A 677 -18.41 0.54 12.55
CA VAL A 677 -18.87 1.06 11.25
C VAL A 677 -17.68 1.24 10.32
N ASP A 678 -17.77 0.71 9.10
CA ASP A 678 -16.73 0.80 8.09
C ASP A 678 -16.84 2.12 7.29
N LEU A 679 -16.08 3.12 7.73
CA LEU A 679 -15.99 4.44 7.09
C LEU A 679 -14.69 4.65 6.30
N PHE A 680 -13.89 3.60 6.07
CA PHE A 680 -12.62 3.69 5.32
C PHE A 680 -12.72 3.18 3.86
N ARG A 681 -13.94 2.88 3.42
CA ARG A 681 -14.28 2.44 2.05
C ARG A 681 -13.74 3.40 0.99
N GLY A 682 -12.97 2.88 0.03
CA GLY A 682 -12.40 3.67 -1.05
C GLY A 682 -11.29 4.65 -0.64
N LEU A 683 -10.91 4.70 0.63
CA LEU A 683 -9.83 5.58 1.09
C LEU A 683 -8.46 5.00 0.75
N HIS A 684 -7.45 5.88 0.62
CA HIS A 684 -6.06 5.47 0.42
C HIS A 684 -5.58 4.61 1.59
N ALA A 685 -5.16 3.37 1.32
CA ALA A 685 -4.96 2.36 2.35
C ALA A 685 -3.83 2.75 3.30
N ASN A 686 -2.65 3.02 2.76
CA ASN A 686 -1.48 3.33 3.57
C ASN A 686 -1.50 4.74 4.21
N GLN A 687 -2.42 5.63 3.80
CA GLN A 687 -2.67 6.89 4.51
C GLN A 687 -3.36 6.61 5.86
N HIS A 688 -4.25 5.61 5.91
CA HIS A 688 -5.13 5.36 7.04
C HIS A 688 -4.65 4.24 7.96
N ILE A 689 -4.01 3.17 7.46
CA ILE A 689 -3.53 2.06 8.30
C ILE A 689 -2.57 2.55 9.41
N PRO A 690 -1.57 3.41 9.16
CA PRO A 690 -0.70 3.95 10.23
C PRO A 690 -1.45 4.75 11.30
N GLN A 691 -2.56 5.40 10.93
CA GLN A 691 -3.40 6.12 11.89
C GLN A 691 -4.07 5.14 12.86
N ILE A 692 -4.52 4.00 12.33
CA ILE A 692 -5.09 2.90 13.13
C ILE A 692 -4.03 2.22 13.98
N VAL A 693 -2.82 2.01 13.45
CA VAL A 693 -1.67 1.57 14.26
C VAL A 693 -1.46 2.54 15.43
N GLY A 694 -1.53 3.84 15.20
CA GLY A 694 -1.42 4.80 16.29
C GLY A 694 -2.54 4.72 17.33
N SER A 695 -3.72 4.17 17.00
CA SER A 695 -4.80 4.01 17.99
C SER A 695 -4.43 2.99 19.06
N ILE A 696 -3.75 1.89 18.75
CA ILE A 696 -3.36 0.92 19.80
C ILE A 696 -2.31 1.51 20.76
N GLU A 697 -1.38 2.33 20.27
CA GLU A 697 -0.44 3.05 21.14
C GLU A 697 -1.13 4.17 21.94
N MET A 698 -2.13 4.83 21.37
CA MET A 698 -3.00 5.76 22.13
C MET A 698 -3.75 5.04 23.25
N TYR A 699 -4.24 3.81 23.01
CA TYR A 699 -4.83 3.00 24.07
C TYR A 699 -3.79 2.68 25.17
N ARG A 700 -2.58 2.29 24.78
CA ARG A 700 -1.47 2.06 25.72
C ARG A 700 -1.16 3.26 26.60
N ALA A 701 -1.24 4.47 26.04
CA ALA A 701 -0.90 5.70 26.74
C ALA A 701 -2.06 6.26 27.60
N SER A 702 -3.31 6.09 27.15
CA SER A 702 -4.49 6.74 27.76
C SER A 702 -5.44 5.80 28.51
N ASN A 703 -5.37 4.49 28.26
CA ASN A 703 -6.37 3.49 28.65
C ASN A 703 -7.80 3.78 28.14
N ASN A 704 -7.98 4.64 27.13
CA ASN A 704 -9.30 4.90 26.54
C ASN A 704 -9.75 3.71 25.65
N PRO A 705 -10.81 2.97 26.02
CA PRO A 705 -11.22 1.74 25.33
C PRO A 705 -11.65 1.95 23.87
N GLU A 706 -12.05 3.16 23.46
CA GLU A 706 -12.45 3.40 22.08
C GLU A 706 -11.28 3.21 21.10
N TYR A 707 -10.06 3.56 21.50
CA TYR A 707 -8.87 3.36 20.67
C TYR A 707 -8.53 1.89 20.44
N TYR A 708 -8.74 1.02 21.44
CA TYR A 708 -8.62 -0.42 21.26
C TYR A 708 -9.69 -0.95 20.29
N LYS A 709 -10.94 -0.49 20.45
CA LYS A 709 -12.04 -0.88 19.56
C LYS A 709 -11.79 -0.46 18.11
N ILE A 710 -11.24 0.73 17.89
CA ILE A 710 -10.86 1.19 16.54
C ILE A 710 -9.86 0.22 15.90
N ALA A 711 -8.77 -0.10 16.62
CA ALA A 711 -7.74 -1.02 16.15
C ALA A 711 -8.30 -2.42 15.86
N ASP A 712 -9.04 -3.00 16.81
CA ASP A 712 -9.59 -4.36 16.68
C ASP A 712 -10.67 -4.45 15.60
N ASN A 713 -11.63 -3.53 15.56
CA ASN A 713 -12.68 -3.53 14.52
C ASN A 713 -12.10 -3.31 13.13
N PHE A 714 -11.10 -2.44 12.99
CA PHE A 714 -10.41 -2.24 11.72
C PHE A 714 -9.71 -3.53 11.27
N TRP A 715 -8.94 -4.18 12.15
CA TRP A 715 -8.22 -5.41 11.81
C TRP A 715 -9.17 -6.50 11.29
N HIS A 716 -10.28 -6.75 12.00
CA HIS A 716 -11.27 -7.76 11.58
C HIS A 716 -11.87 -7.44 10.21
N LYS A 717 -12.36 -6.21 10.01
CA LYS A 717 -12.88 -5.78 8.71
C LYS A 717 -11.85 -5.89 7.60
N MET A 718 -10.60 -5.49 7.87
CA MET A 718 -9.52 -5.52 6.90
C MET A 718 -9.24 -6.96 6.44
N VAL A 719 -9.05 -7.89 7.39
CA VAL A 719 -8.79 -9.31 7.10
C VAL A 719 -9.98 -9.95 6.40
N ASP A 720 -11.19 -9.67 6.87
CA ASP A 720 -12.38 -10.34 6.35
C ASP A 720 -12.89 -9.76 5.03
N ASP A 721 -12.71 -8.47 4.76
CA ASP A 721 -13.38 -7.78 3.64
C ASP A 721 -12.44 -7.19 2.57
N TYR A 722 -11.13 -7.08 2.83
CA TYR A 722 -10.21 -6.35 1.96
C TYR A 722 -8.89 -7.06 1.63
N THR A 723 -8.65 -8.23 2.22
CA THR A 723 -7.36 -8.94 2.12
C THR A 723 -7.30 -9.95 0.98
N TYR A 724 -6.26 -9.87 0.15
CA TYR A 724 -5.90 -10.91 -0.82
C TYR A 724 -5.20 -12.09 -0.13
N SER A 725 -5.11 -13.24 -0.80
CA SER A 725 -4.60 -14.50 -0.26
C SER A 725 -3.15 -14.42 0.26
N ILE A 726 -2.33 -13.51 -0.26
CA ILE A 726 -0.97 -13.27 0.24
C ILE A 726 -0.93 -12.52 1.59
N GLY A 727 -2.07 -12.01 2.09
CA GLY A 727 -2.15 -11.12 3.26
C GLY A 727 -2.03 -9.62 2.95
N GLY A 728 -2.08 -9.25 1.67
CA GLY A 728 -1.99 -7.85 1.22
C GLY A 728 -3.34 -7.18 1.01
N VAL A 729 -3.34 -5.85 0.93
CA VAL A 729 -4.52 -5.01 0.66
C VAL A 729 -4.22 -3.91 -0.35
N ALA A 730 -5.27 -3.20 -0.76
CA ALA A 730 -5.27 -2.23 -1.85
C ALA A 730 -5.14 -2.88 -3.24
N GLY A 731 -5.56 -2.13 -4.25
CA GLY A 731 -5.67 -2.61 -5.63
C GLY A 731 -7.06 -2.34 -6.21
N ALA A 732 -7.72 -1.28 -5.77
CA ALA A 732 -9.08 -0.97 -6.18
C ALA A 732 -9.16 -0.50 -7.64
N ARG A 733 -10.16 -1.03 -8.34
CA ARG A 733 -10.72 -0.50 -9.59
C ARG A 733 -11.91 0.43 -9.32
N ASN A 734 -12.53 0.30 -8.15
CA ASN A 734 -13.54 1.22 -7.65
C ASN A 734 -13.22 1.61 -6.18
N PRO A 735 -12.74 2.85 -5.92
CA PRO A 735 -12.40 3.88 -6.91
C PRO A 735 -11.22 3.42 -7.79
N ALA A 736 -11.00 4.08 -8.93
CA ALA A 736 -9.92 3.76 -9.86
C ALA A 736 -8.53 4.22 -9.33
N ASN A 737 -8.10 3.63 -8.21
CA ASN A 737 -6.80 3.87 -7.58
C ASN A 737 -6.27 2.59 -6.93
N ALA A 738 -5.12 2.11 -7.39
CA ALA A 738 -4.47 0.90 -6.90
C ALA A 738 -3.98 0.99 -5.44
N GLU A 739 -3.86 2.19 -4.88
CA GLU A 739 -3.44 2.42 -3.49
C GLU A 739 -4.64 2.50 -2.53
N CYS A 740 -5.88 2.45 -3.03
CA CYS A 740 -7.10 2.51 -2.23
C CYS A 740 -7.66 1.13 -1.85
N PHE A 741 -8.39 1.09 -0.74
CA PHE A 741 -9.36 0.03 -0.48
C PHE A 741 -10.47 0.03 -1.53
N THR A 742 -11.15 -1.09 -1.73
CA THR A 742 -12.37 -1.11 -2.55
C THR A 742 -13.46 -0.27 -1.88
N ALA A 743 -14.32 0.38 -2.67
CA ALA A 743 -15.46 1.14 -2.15
C ALA A 743 -16.54 0.22 -1.58
N GLN A 744 -16.66 -0.99 -2.13
CA GLN A 744 -17.53 -2.05 -1.63
C GLN A 744 -16.66 -3.06 -0.86
N PRO A 745 -16.94 -3.31 0.44
CA PRO A 745 -16.27 -4.38 1.18
C PRO A 745 -16.60 -5.76 0.58
N SER A 746 -15.79 -6.77 0.84
CA SER A 746 -16.07 -8.16 0.43
C SER A 746 -16.24 -8.32 -1.09
N SER A 747 -15.55 -7.51 -1.91
CA SER A 747 -15.76 -7.48 -3.36
C SER A 747 -14.44 -7.41 -4.16
N LEU A 748 -13.43 -8.17 -3.74
CA LEU A 748 -12.11 -8.11 -4.38
C LEU A 748 -12.14 -8.57 -5.84
N TYR A 749 -12.98 -9.53 -6.22
CA TYR A 749 -13.14 -9.89 -7.63
C TYR A 749 -13.79 -8.75 -8.41
N GLU A 750 -14.94 -8.26 -7.94
CA GLU A 750 -15.69 -7.23 -8.65
C GLU A 750 -14.94 -5.88 -8.72
N ASN A 751 -14.31 -5.47 -7.63
CA ASN A 751 -13.80 -4.11 -7.44
C ASN A 751 -12.29 -4.04 -7.14
N GLY A 752 -11.61 -5.16 -6.89
CA GLY A 752 -10.15 -5.26 -6.70
C GLY A 752 -9.40 -5.56 -8.01
N PHE A 753 -8.23 -6.19 -7.93
CA PHE A 753 -7.39 -6.62 -9.07
C PHE A 753 -7.10 -5.52 -10.12
N SER A 754 -6.86 -4.28 -9.69
CA SER A 754 -6.52 -3.16 -10.57
C SER A 754 -5.22 -3.36 -11.34
N GLU A 755 -5.20 -3.25 -12.66
CA GLU A 755 -3.95 -3.39 -13.45
C GLU A 755 -2.86 -2.38 -13.07
N GLY A 756 -3.21 -1.26 -12.43
CA GLY A 756 -2.25 -0.30 -11.89
C GLY A 756 -1.46 -0.80 -10.67
N GLY A 757 -1.76 -2.00 -10.19
CA GLY A 757 -1.11 -2.65 -9.06
C GLY A 757 -2.11 -3.21 -8.04
N GLN A 758 -1.64 -4.15 -7.22
CA GLN A 758 -2.32 -4.61 -6.01
C GLN A 758 -1.29 -4.68 -4.88
N ASN A 759 -1.77 -4.76 -3.63
CA ASN A 759 -0.91 -5.07 -2.49
C ASN A 759 0.28 -4.10 -2.37
N GLU A 760 0.01 -2.83 -2.08
CA GLU A 760 1.08 -1.90 -1.71
C GLU A 760 1.83 -2.47 -0.49
N THR A 761 3.16 -2.62 -0.59
CA THR A 761 3.97 -3.32 0.41
C THR A 761 3.91 -2.61 1.78
N CYS A 762 3.85 -1.27 1.80
CA CYS A 762 3.68 -0.49 3.03
C CYS A 762 2.40 -0.83 3.81
N ALA A 763 1.31 -1.12 3.11
CA ALA A 763 0.04 -1.43 3.77
C ALA A 763 0.16 -2.73 4.58
N THR A 764 0.82 -3.75 4.02
CA THR A 764 1.09 -5.00 4.75
C THR A 764 2.08 -4.80 5.88
N TYR A 765 3.14 -4.00 5.69
CA TYR A 765 4.05 -3.64 6.77
C TYR A 765 3.31 -3.07 8.00
N ASN A 766 2.43 -2.09 7.78
CA ASN A 766 1.67 -1.48 8.86
C ASN A 766 0.60 -2.41 9.43
N MET A 767 0.01 -3.29 8.62
CA MET A 767 -0.90 -4.32 9.11
C MET A 767 -0.19 -5.35 10.00
N LEU A 768 1.04 -5.75 9.67
CA LEU A 768 1.85 -6.63 10.53
C LEU A 768 2.16 -5.96 11.87
N LYS A 769 2.45 -4.66 11.85
CA LYS A 769 2.63 -3.87 13.08
C LYS A 769 1.37 -3.86 13.95
N LEU A 770 0.21 -3.48 13.37
CA LEU A 770 -1.08 -3.50 14.06
C LEU A 770 -1.40 -4.89 14.65
N THR A 771 -1.16 -5.95 13.86
CA THR A 771 -1.41 -7.33 14.24
C THR A 771 -0.55 -7.75 15.44
N GLY A 772 0.74 -7.42 15.39
CA GLY A 772 1.67 -7.66 16.50
C GLY A 772 1.26 -6.92 17.75
N ASP A 773 0.89 -5.64 17.63
CA ASP A 773 0.49 -4.81 18.76
C ASP A 773 -0.81 -5.29 19.41
N LEU A 774 -1.84 -5.65 18.63
CA LEU A 774 -3.07 -6.26 19.15
C LEU A 774 -2.79 -7.55 19.92
N PHE A 775 -1.86 -8.37 19.42
CA PHE A 775 -1.49 -9.63 20.07
C PHE A 775 -0.83 -9.42 21.44
N LEU A 776 -0.19 -8.27 21.70
CA LEU A 776 0.36 -7.96 23.01
C LEU A 776 -0.72 -7.79 24.09
N TYR A 777 -1.97 -7.51 23.68
CA TYR A 777 -3.13 -7.34 24.55
C TYR A 777 -3.98 -8.62 24.60
N ASP A 778 -4.29 -9.17 23.43
CA ASP A 778 -5.18 -10.32 23.28
C ASP A 778 -4.54 -11.41 22.40
N GLN A 779 -4.13 -12.52 23.02
CA GLN A 779 -3.28 -13.55 22.43
C GLN A 779 -4.06 -14.53 21.54
N ARG A 780 -4.78 -13.99 20.55
CA ARG A 780 -5.57 -14.75 19.59
C ARG A 780 -4.68 -15.33 18.49
N ALA A 781 -4.89 -16.60 18.13
CA ALA A 781 -4.03 -17.26 17.14
C ALA A 781 -4.24 -16.72 15.73
N GLU A 782 -5.44 -16.27 15.36
CA GLU A 782 -5.71 -15.73 14.02
C GLU A 782 -4.87 -14.49 13.68
N LEU A 783 -4.47 -13.72 14.71
CA LEU A 783 -3.52 -12.61 14.54
C LEU A 783 -2.19 -13.13 14.01
N MET A 784 -1.64 -14.18 14.63
CA MET A 784 -0.34 -14.74 14.23
C MET A 784 -0.43 -15.64 12.99
N ASP A 785 -1.61 -16.20 12.66
CA ASP A 785 -1.85 -16.85 11.37
C ASP A 785 -1.85 -15.84 10.22
N TYR A 786 -2.49 -14.68 10.39
CA TYR A 786 -2.39 -13.57 9.44
C TYR A 786 -0.95 -13.05 9.33
N TYR A 787 -0.24 -12.94 10.46
CA TYR A 787 1.15 -12.49 10.48
C TYR A 787 2.04 -13.44 9.66
N GLU A 788 1.98 -14.75 9.92
CA GLU A 788 2.73 -15.77 9.17
C GLU A 788 2.41 -15.71 7.67
N ARG A 789 1.12 -15.68 7.31
CA ARG A 789 0.69 -15.60 5.91
C ARG A 789 1.28 -14.38 5.21
N SER A 790 1.14 -13.21 5.81
CA SER A 790 1.56 -11.93 5.21
C SER A 790 3.08 -11.79 5.14
N LEU A 791 3.78 -12.32 6.15
CA LEU A 791 5.23 -12.31 6.20
C LEU A 791 5.83 -13.18 5.09
N TYR A 792 5.44 -14.46 5.01
CA TYR A 792 6.00 -15.39 4.01
C TYR A 792 5.56 -15.06 2.58
N ASN A 793 4.30 -14.68 2.39
CA ASN A 793 3.72 -14.61 1.05
C ASN A 793 3.70 -13.20 0.46
N HIS A 794 3.91 -12.16 1.27
CA HIS A 794 4.01 -10.78 0.77
C HIS A 794 5.35 -10.15 1.11
N ILE A 795 5.72 -9.99 2.39
CA ILE A 795 6.96 -9.28 2.76
C ILE A 795 8.20 -9.98 2.21
N LEU A 796 8.36 -11.30 2.42
CA LEU A 796 9.50 -12.02 1.87
C LEU A 796 9.49 -12.08 0.33
N ALA A 797 8.30 -12.08 -0.28
CA ALA A 797 8.12 -12.08 -1.73
C ALA A 797 8.38 -10.72 -2.39
N SER A 798 8.38 -9.64 -1.61
CA SER A 798 8.58 -8.26 -2.08
C SER A 798 10.04 -7.89 -2.37
N VAL A 799 11.01 -8.78 -2.08
CA VAL A 799 12.44 -8.52 -2.22
C VAL A 799 12.99 -9.20 -3.48
N ALA A 800 13.85 -8.50 -4.21
CA ALA A 800 14.51 -8.98 -5.43
C ALA A 800 15.39 -10.20 -5.16
N GLU A 801 15.70 -10.94 -6.23
CA GLU A 801 16.47 -12.19 -6.13
C GLU A 801 17.90 -11.98 -5.62
N ASN A 802 18.59 -10.96 -6.13
CA ASN A 802 20.05 -10.83 -5.96
C ASN A 802 20.49 -9.58 -5.21
N ASP A 803 19.60 -8.62 -4.94
CA ASP A 803 19.91 -7.32 -4.36
C ASP A 803 18.75 -6.83 -3.45
N PRO A 804 18.88 -5.70 -2.73
CA PRO A 804 17.83 -5.24 -1.81
C PRO A 804 16.70 -4.49 -2.53
N GLY A 805 16.64 -4.51 -3.86
CA GLY A 805 15.53 -3.96 -4.62
C GLY A 805 14.22 -4.57 -4.15
N ASN A 806 13.16 -3.76 -4.11
CA ASN A 806 11.88 -4.20 -3.58
C ASN A 806 10.69 -3.71 -4.40
N THR A 807 9.57 -4.42 -4.25
CA THR A 807 8.31 -4.08 -4.91
C THR A 807 7.64 -2.89 -4.25
N TYR A 808 6.94 -2.08 -5.05
CA TYR A 808 5.92 -1.17 -4.54
C TYR A 808 4.59 -1.91 -4.41
N HIS A 809 4.08 -2.38 -5.56
CA HIS A 809 2.91 -3.26 -5.67
C HIS A 809 3.36 -4.70 -5.94
N VAL A 810 2.69 -5.66 -5.30
CA VAL A 810 2.84 -7.09 -5.62
C VAL A 810 1.66 -7.54 -6.46
N PRO A 811 1.84 -7.74 -7.77
CA PRO A 811 0.74 -8.08 -8.68
C PRO A 811 0.29 -9.52 -8.46
N LEU A 812 -1.03 -9.74 -8.58
CA LEU A 812 -1.70 -11.04 -8.38
C LEU A 812 -2.55 -11.46 -9.58
N ARG A 813 -2.53 -10.69 -10.67
CA ARG A 813 -3.23 -11.01 -11.91
C ARG A 813 -2.52 -12.15 -12.66
N PRO A 814 -3.22 -12.85 -13.59
CA PRO A 814 -2.64 -13.96 -14.34
C PRO A 814 -1.43 -13.55 -15.18
N GLY A 815 -0.33 -14.31 -15.09
CA GLY A 815 0.88 -14.06 -15.89
C GLY A 815 1.58 -12.72 -15.62
N SER A 816 1.28 -12.06 -14.50
CA SER A 816 1.96 -10.84 -14.06
C SER A 816 3.38 -11.12 -13.56
N MET A 817 4.18 -10.07 -13.39
CA MET A 817 5.57 -10.12 -12.97
C MET A 817 5.85 -9.07 -11.89
N LYS A 818 6.57 -9.46 -10.83
CA LYS A 818 6.97 -8.52 -9.78
C LYS A 818 8.01 -7.54 -10.33
N GLN A 819 7.89 -6.27 -9.93
CA GLN A 819 8.82 -5.19 -10.32
C GLN A 819 9.63 -4.77 -9.11
N PHE A 820 10.95 -4.73 -9.23
CA PHE A 820 11.84 -4.43 -8.11
C PHE A 820 12.67 -3.18 -8.41
N GLY A 821 12.62 -2.19 -7.53
CA GLY A 821 13.38 -0.95 -7.66
C GLY A 821 14.27 -0.67 -6.47
N ASN A 822 15.21 0.27 -6.65
CA ASN A 822 16.09 0.81 -5.59
C ASN A 822 17.16 -0.16 -5.05
N ALA A 823 17.75 -0.99 -5.91
CA ALA A 823 18.84 -1.91 -5.55
C ALA A 823 20.05 -1.22 -4.86
N ASP A 824 20.35 0.03 -5.21
CA ASP A 824 21.50 0.78 -4.68
C ASP A 824 21.13 1.73 -3.51
N MET A 825 19.86 1.77 -3.08
CA MET A 825 19.37 2.67 -2.02
C MET A 825 19.62 4.16 -2.29
N THR A 826 19.53 4.59 -3.55
CA THR A 826 19.81 5.97 -3.99
C THR A 826 18.58 6.83 -4.24
N GLY A 827 17.37 6.28 -4.17
CA GLY A 827 16.13 7.04 -4.32
C GLY A 827 14.93 6.27 -3.78
N PHE A 828 14.05 6.96 -3.05
CA PHE A 828 13.05 6.29 -2.24
C PHE A 828 11.63 6.65 -2.65
N THR A 829 10.79 5.63 -2.72
CA THR A 829 9.34 5.71 -2.52
C THR A 829 8.98 5.37 -1.07
N CYS A 830 7.71 5.47 -0.69
CA CYS A 830 7.26 4.99 0.64
C CYS A 830 7.60 3.50 0.87
N CYS A 831 7.43 2.63 -0.15
CA CYS A 831 7.69 1.20 -0.05
C CYS A 831 9.17 0.88 0.08
N ASN A 832 10.06 1.68 -0.52
CA ASN A 832 11.49 1.52 -0.27
C ASN A 832 11.85 1.85 1.18
N GLY A 833 11.20 2.86 1.77
CA GLY A 833 11.35 3.21 3.18
C GLY A 833 10.89 2.11 4.13
N THR A 834 9.73 1.49 3.87
CA THR A 834 9.24 0.37 4.72
C THR A 834 10.01 -0.93 4.48
N ALA A 835 10.53 -1.17 3.28
CA ALA A 835 11.33 -2.36 2.99
C ALA A 835 12.64 -2.37 3.81
N ILE A 836 13.34 -1.24 3.91
CA ILE A 836 14.54 -1.16 4.75
C ILE A 836 14.24 -1.41 6.22
N GLU A 837 13.09 -0.98 6.74
CA GLU A 837 12.66 -1.27 8.12
C GLU A 837 12.17 -2.70 8.32
N SER A 838 11.54 -3.31 7.32
CA SER A 838 11.02 -4.69 7.43
C SER A 838 12.18 -5.67 7.53
N SER A 839 13.13 -5.55 6.60
CA SER A 839 14.25 -6.48 6.45
C SER A 839 15.28 -6.40 7.59
N THR A 840 15.31 -5.30 8.36
CA THR A 840 16.22 -5.13 9.50
C THR A 840 15.71 -5.73 10.81
N LYS A 841 14.46 -6.20 10.86
CA LYS A 841 13.79 -6.64 12.09
C LYS A 841 12.99 -7.94 12.01
N LEU A 842 13.18 -8.76 10.97
CA LEU A 842 12.36 -9.95 10.70
C LEU A 842 12.25 -10.96 11.87
N GLN A 843 13.13 -10.90 12.87
CA GLN A 843 13.09 -11.75 14.06
C GLN A 843 12.14 -11.27 15.18
N ASN A 844 11.62 -10.04 15.10
CA ASN A 844 10.98 -9.35 16.23
C ASN A 844 9.71 -10.02 16.77
N THR A 845 9.02 -10.80 15.94
CA THR A 845 7.75 -11.46 16.27
C THR A 845 7.89 -12.98 16.43
N ILE A 846 9.10 -13.55 16.29
CA ILE A 846 9.32 -15.00 16.51
C ILE A 846 8.87 -15.39 17.93
N TYR A 847 9.25 -14.59 18.91
CA TYR A 847 8.94 -14.80 20.32
C TYR A 847 8.40 -13.55 20.99
N TYR A 848 7.45 -13.71 21.90
CA TYR A 848 7.06 -12.69 22.89
C TYR A 848 7.11 -13.26 24.30
N LYS A 849 7.23 -12.39 25.30
CA LYS A 849 7.20 -12.77 26.72
C LYS A 849 6.04 -12.11 27.45
N SER A 850 5.54 -12.72 28.51
CA SER A 850 4.65 -12.02 29.45
C SER A 850 5.43 -10.98 30.26
N LYS A 851 4.73 -9.93 30.69
CA LYS A 851 5.32 -8.82 31.47
C LYS A 851 5.95 -9.23 32.80
N ASP A 852 5.48 -10.32 33.38
CA ASP A 852 6.00 -10.92 34.62
C ASP A 852 7.10 -11.97 34.37
N ASP A 853 7.54 -12.08 33.11
CA ASP A 853 8.48 -13.08 32.63
C ASP A 853 8.05 -14.53 32.97
N GLN A 854 6.76 -14.85 33.14
CA GLN A 854 6.31 -16.23 33.44
C GLN A 854 5.91 -17.07 32.22
N SER A 855 5.78 -16.45 31.05
CA SER A 855 5.34 -17.12 29.82
C SER A 855 6.18 -16.71 28.62
N LEU A 856 6.55 -17.69 27.80
CA LEU A 856 7.10 -17.52 26.47
C LEU A 856 6.00 -17.87 25.44
N TYR A 857 5.83 -17.03 24.43
CA TYR A 857 5.00 -17.30 23.26
C TYR A 857 5.90 -17.56 22.06
N VAL A 858 5.74 -18.73 21.44
CA VAL A 858 6.44 -19.13 20.21
C VAL A 858 5.45 -18.95 19.06
N ASN A 859 5.56 -17.84 18.34
CA ASN A 859 4.61 -17.45 17.32
C ASN A 859 5.02 -17.98 15.94
N LEU A 860 6.31 -17.85 15.59
CA LEU A 860 6.84 -18.25 14.28
C LEU A 860 7.85 -19.39 14.43
N TYR A 861 7.79 -20.31 13.49
CA TYR A 861 8.70 -21.45 13.41
C TYR A 861 9.84 -21.10 12.46
N VAL A 862 10.91 -20.51 13.01
CA VAL A 862 12.06 -20.00 12.26
C VAL A 862 13.35 -20.37 13.01
N PRO A 863 14.40 -20.87 12.33
CA PRO A 863 15.67 -21.20 12.98
C PRO A 863 16.25 -19.99 13.71
N SER A 864 16.38 -20.10 15.03
CA SER A 864 16.71 -18.94 15.87
C SER A 864 17.21 -19.32 17.25
N VAL A 865 17.93 -18.39 17.87
CA VAL A 865 18.34 -18.46 19.27
C VAL A 865 17.77 -17.25 20.01
N LEU A 866 17.00 -17.51 21.06
CA LEU A 866 16.52 -16.52 22.01
C LEU A 866 17.41 -16.54 23.27
N ASP A 867 17.98 -15.40 23.63
CA ASP A 867 18.62 -15.13 24.92
C ASP A 867 17.64 -14.41 25.87
N TRP A 868 16.95 -15.19 26.72
CA TRP A 868 16.01 -14.67 27.72
C TRP A 868 16.72 -14.42 29.05
N GLN A 869 17.39 -13.27 29.12
CA GLN A 869 18.30 -12.92 30.21
C GLN A 869 17.64 -12.85 31.58
N GLU A 870 16.42 -12.33 31.64
CA GLU A 870 15.63 -12.18 32.88
C GLU A 870 15.40 -13.54 33.56
N ARG A 871 15.36 -14.62 32.78
CA ARG A 871 15.26 -16.00 33.26
C ARG A 871 16.57 -16.78 33.27
N LYS A 872 17.65 -16.25 32.67
CA LYS A 872 18.87 -17.01 32.37
C LYS A 872 18.56 -18.28 31.56
N ILE A 873 17.65 -18.16 30.60
CA ILE A 873 17.23 -19.25 29.70
C ILE A 873 17.67 -18.90 28.28
N ILE A 874 18.23 -19.88 27.57
CA ILE A 874 18.43 -19.81 26.12
C ILE A 874 17.50 -20.82 25.46
N VAL A 875 16.75 -20.38 24.45
CA VAL A 875 15.91 -21.25 23.63
C VAL A 875 16.47 -21.27 22.22
N GLU A 876 16.93 -22.45 21.77
CA GLU A 876 17.43 -22.66 20.42
C GLU A 876 16.42 -23.46 19.61
N GLN A 877 15.85 -22.83 18.59
CA GLN A 877 14.95 -23.44 17.63
C GLN A 877 15.73 -23.87 16.37
N ASN A 878 15.73 -25.17 16.09
CA ASN A 878 16.34 -25.80 14.93
C ASN A 878 15.24 -26.42 14.06
N THR A 879 15.15 -26.02 12.79
CA THR A 879 14.09 -26.46 11.87
C THR A 879 14.48 -26.17 10.43
N ASP A 880 13.89 -26.89 9.47
CA ASP A 880 13.92 -26.54 8.04
C ASP A 880 12.61 -25.85 7.60
N PHE A 881 11.72 -25.48 8.52
CA PHE A 881 10.48 -24.80 8.18
C PHE A 881 10.75 -23.55 7.30
N PRO A 882 10.03 -23.37 6.18
CA PRO A 882 8.85 -24.09 5.74
C PRO A 882 9.12 -25.26 4.76
N ASN A 883 10.35 -25.73 4.61
CA ASN A 883 10.68 -26.91 3.79
C ASN A 883 10.45 -28.23 4.54
N ALA A 884 10.27 -28.18 5.86
CA ALA A 884 9.86 -29.29 6.70
C ALA A 884 8.69 -28.93 7.61
N ASP A 885 7.95 -29.96 8.04
CA ASP A 885 6.78 -29.86 8.92
C ASP A 885 7.14 -30.05 10.41
N GLU A 886 8.44 -30.03 10.75
CA GLU A 886 8.97 -30.30 12.08
C GLU A 886 9.85 -29.15 12.59
N THR A 887 9.80 -28.90 13.91
CA THR A 887 10.70 -27.95 14.58
C THR A 887 11.12 -28.48 15.95
N ARG A 888 12.37 -28.21 16.33
CA ARG A 888 12.96 -28.67 17.58
C ARG A 888 13.47 -27.49 18.40
N LEU A 889 12.98 -27.35 19.63
CA LEU A 889 13.43 -26.34 20.58
C LEU A 889 14.25 -26.98 21.68
N LYS A 890 15.50 -26.53 21.86
CA LYS A 890 16.38 -26.92 22.94
C LYS A 890 16.43 -25.82 24.01
N ILE A 891 16.21 -26.19 25.26
CA ILE A 891 16.28 -25.29 26.41
C ILE A 891 17.66 -25.42 27.07
N THR A 892 18.31 -24.28 27.33
CA THR A 892 19.52 -24.19 28.16
C THR A 892 19.21 -23.33 29.38
N GLY A 893 19.62 -23.78 30.57
CA GLY A 893 19.21 -23.22 31.86
C GLY A 893 18.06 -24.01 32.52
N ASN A 894 17.62 -23.58 33.71
CA ASN A 894 16.60 -24.28 34.50
C ASN A 894 15.54 -23.31 35.02
N GLY A 895 14.27 -23.71 35.04
CA GLY A 895 13.22 -22.95 35.70
C GLY A 895 11.79 -23.34 35.31
N THR A 896 10.83 -22.94 36.14
CA THR A 896 9.40 -23.13 35.89
C THR A 896 8.82 -21.94 35.13
N PHE A 897 8.24 -22.21 33.97
CA PHE A 897 7.52 -21.22 33.15
C PHE A 897 6.64 -21.91 32.09
N ASP A 898 5.69 -21.15 31.56
CA ASP A 898 4.84 -21.56 30.45
C ASP A 898 5.54 -21.35 29.11
N ILE A 899 5.41 -22.32 28.20
CA ILE A 899 5.67 -22.13 26.78
C ILE A 899 4.35 -22.31 26.02
N ASN A 900 3.93 -21.28 25.30
CA ASN A 900 2.72 -21.24 24.49
C ASN A 900 3.13 -21.39 23.03
N PHE A 901 2.83 -22.53 22.43
CA PHE A 901 3.09 -22.80 21.02
C PHE A 901 1.86 -22.48 20.18
N ARG A 902 2.01 -21.66 19.13
CA ARG A 902 0.92 -21.44 18.19
C ARG A 902 0.60 -22.74 17.46
N VAL A 903 -0.64 -23.21 17.53
CA VAL A 903 -1.13 -24.30 16.69
C VAL A 903 -1.75 -23.65 15.44
N PRO A 904 -1.07 -23.64 14.28
CA PRO A 904 -1.53 -22.86 13.12
C PRO A 904 -2.88 -23.36 12.62
N ALA A 905 -3.76 -22.46 12.12
CA ALA A 905 -5.06 -22.87 11.59
C ALA A 905 -4.97 -23.90 10.45
N TRP A 906 -3.88 -23.91 9.68
CA TRP A 906 -3.64 -24.85 8.58
C TRP A 906 -3.24 -26.26 9.04
N ALA A 907 -2.83 -26.46 10.30
CA ALA A 907 -2.33 -27.74 10.84
C ALA A 907 -3.45 -28.75 11.15
N LYS A 908 -4.35 -29.00 10.19
CA LYS A 908 -5.57 -29.81 10.37
C LYS A 908 -5.32 -31.32 10.51
N LYS A 909 -4.14 -31.82 10.10
CA LYS A 909 -3.73 -33.23 10.27
C LYS A 909 -3.13 -33.54 11.65
N GLY A 910 -3.07 -32.54 12.53
CA GLY A 910 -2.63 -32.68 13.91
C GLY A 910 -1.42 -31.81 14.25
N PHE A 911 -1.17 -31.67 15.54
CA PHE A 911 -0.03 -30.98 16.11
C PHE A 911 0.54 -31.89 17.21
N PHE A 912 1.68 -32.53 16.91
CA PHE A 912 2.27 -33.55 17.75
C PHE A 912 3.44 -32.98 18.53
N VAL A 913 3.51 -33.31 19.82
CA VAL A 913 4.56 -32.83 20.73
C VAL A 913 5.29 -34.02 21.34
N SER A 914 6.61 -34.00 21.28
CA SER A 914 7.48 -34.88 22.05
C SER A 914 8.40 -34.04 22.94
N ILE A 915 8.67 -34.53 24.15
CA ILE A 915 9.65 -33.90 25.06
C ILE A 915 10.66 -34.97 25.45
N ASN A 916 11.94 -34.71 25.19
CA ASN A 916 13.04 -35.65 25.42
C ASN A 916 12.77 -37.03 24.81
N GLY A 917 12.31 -37.05 23.54
CA GLY A 917 11.96 -38.26 22.80
C GLY A 917 10.66 -38.95 23.22
N LYS A 918 9.93 -38.44 24.22
CA LYS A 918 8.67 -39.02 24.69
C LYS A 918 7.48 -38.21 24.19
N ARG A 919 6.59 -38.86 23.43
CA ARG A 919 5.33 -38.25 22.97
C ARG A 919 4.48 -37.79 24.16
N GLN A 920 4.00 -36.55 24.10
CA GLN A 920 3.10 -35.98 25.09
C GLN A 920 1.64 -36.18 24.67
N GLN A 921 0.78 -36.47 25.65
CA GLN A 921 -0.67 -36.52 25.45
C GLN A 921 -1.22 -35.11 25.68
N VAL A 922 -1.40 -34.36 24.59
CA VAL A 922 -1.87 -32.97 24.62
C VAL A 922 -3.01 -32.78 23.63
N THR A 923 -3.99 -31.96 23.99
CA THR A 923 -5.04 -31.53 23.07
C THR A 923 -4.61 -30.23 22.41
N ALA A 924 -4.34 -30.28 21.11
CA ALA A 924 -3.94 -29.14 20.32
C ALA A 924 -4.98 -28.90 19.21
N THR A 925 -5.65 -27.75 19.27
CA THR A 925 -6.70 -27.37 18.32
C THR A 925 -6.13 -26.38 17.30
N PRO A 926 -6.27 -26.59 15.98
CA PRO A 926 -5.85 -25.61 14.97
C PRO A 926 -6.47 -24.23 15.19
N GLY A 927 -5.66 -23.17 15.09
CA GLY A 927 -6.10 -21.80 15.36
C GLY A 927 -6.15 -21.47 16.87
N THR A 928 -5.30 -22.11 17.69
CA THR A 928 -5.19 -21.84 19.13
C THR A 928 -3.73 -21.81 19.60
N TYR A 929 -3.49 -21.60 20.90
CA TYR A 929 -2.19 -21.81 21.52
C TYR A 929 -2.22 -23.04 22.42
N LEU A 930 -1.25 -23.94 22.22
CA LEU A 930 -0.98 -25.03 23.15
C LEU A 930 -0.03 -24.53 24.24
N LYS A 931 -0.52 -24.45 25.48
CA LYS A 931 0.27 -24.11 26.66
C LYS A 931 0.90 -25.36 27.29
N LEU A 932 2.21 -25.34 27.49
CA LEU A 932 2.96 -26.34 28.27
C LEU A 932 3.56 -25.66 29.51
N ASN A 933 3.08 -26.04 30.70
CA ASN A 933 3.64 -25.60 31.98
C ASN A 933 4.55 -26.70 32.55
N ARG A 934 5.84 -26.42 32.71
CA ARG A 934 6.81 -27.38 33.27
C ARG A 934 7.93 -26.67 34.04
N ASN A 935 8.63 -27.44 34.88
CA ASN A 935 9.96 -27.08 35.34
C ASN A 935 10.98 -27.57 34.30
N TRP A 936 11.37 -26.69 33.39
CA TRP A 936 12.30 -26.98 32.31
C TRP A 936 13.71 -27.12 32.87
N ARG A 937 14.41 -28.14 32.38
CA ARG A 937 15.80 -28.45 32.77
C ARG A 937 16.75 -28.15 31.63
N ASN A 938 17.99 -27.91 32.01
CA ASN A 938 19.05 -27.69 31.06
C ASN A 938 19.21 -28.91 30.14
N GLY A 939 19.11 -28.68 28.83
CA GLY A 939 19.18 -29.72 27.81
C GLY A 939 17.84 -30.33 27.44
N ASP A 940 16.71 -29.91 28.04
CA ASP A 940 15.39 -30.34 27.61
C ASP A 940 15.15 -30.00 26.13
N VAL A 941 14.52 -30.94 25.42
CA VAL A 941 14.24 -30.85 24.00
C VAL A 941 12.75 -31.03 23.77
N ILE A 942 12.15 -30.08 23.06
CA ILE A 942 10.76 -30.12 22.63
C ILE A 942 10.76 -30.28 21.11
N GLU A 943 10.10 -31.32 20.61
CA GLU A 943 9.93 -31.59 19.19
C GLU A 943 8.46 -31.41 18.83
N LEU A 944 8.19 -30.60 17.82
CA LEU A 944 6.86 -30.32 17.30
C LEU A 944 6.78 -30.83 15.86
N LYS A 945 5.69 -31.53 15.54
CA LYS A 945 5.37 -31.96 14.16
C LYS A 945 3.97 -31.49 13.77
N MET A 946 3.86 -30.85 12.63
CA MET A 946 2.66 -30.19 12.13
C MET A 946 2.44 -30.52 10.65
N PRO A 947 1.89 -31.70 10.30
CA PRO A 947 1.90 -32.18 8.92
C PRO A 947 1.24 -31.20 7.95
N PHE A 948 1.97 -30.84 6.89
CA PHE A 948 1.49 -29.92 5.87
C PHE A 948 0.47 -30.59 4.96
N THR A 949 -0.56 -29.83 4.58
CA THR A 949 -1.56 -30.24 3.60
C THR A 949 -1.75 -29.17 2.55
N PHE A 950 -2.14 -29.59 1.35
CA PHE A 950 -2.65 -28.68 0.35
C PHE A 950 -3.99 -28.12 0.77
N HIS A 951 -4.20 -26.82 0.56
CA HIS A 951 -5.49 -26.18 0.73
C HIS A 951 -5.65 -25.00 -0.22
N LEU A 952 -6.90 -24.59 -0.43
CA LEU A 952 -7.27 -23.48 -1.29
C LEU A 952 -7.62 -22.25 -0.46
N ALA A 953 -7.26 -21.07 -0.94
CA ALA A 953 -7.70 -19.77 -0.42
C ALA A 953 -8.46 -19.01 -1.52
N PRO A 954 -9.79 -19.16 -1.59
CA PRO A 954 -10.63 -18.52 -2.60
C PRO A 954 -10.67 -16.99 -2.50
N VAL A 955 -10.94 -16.31 -3.61
CA VAL A 955 -11.37 -14.92 -3.60
C VAL A 955 -12.76 -14.84 -2.99
N MET A 956 -12.95 -13.89 -2.07
CA MET A 956 -14.11 -13.85 -1.17
C MET A 956 -15.47 -13.80 -1.86
N ASP A 957 -15.57 -13.18 -3.04
CA ASP A 957 -16.77 -13.01 -3.87
C ASP A 957 -16.76 -13.88 -5.14
N GLN A 958 -15.71 -14.69 -5.37
CA GLN A 958 -15.58 -15.54 -6.55
C GLN A 958 -14.78 -16.82 -6.21
N GLN A 959 -15.49 -17.89 -5.80
CA GLN A 959 -14.88 -19.02 -5.13
C GLN A 959 -14.00 -19.91 -6.02
N ASN A 960 -14.32 -20.09 -7.30
CA ASN A 960 -13.45 -20.88 -8.21
C ASN A 960 -12.07 -20.23 -8.42
N LEU A 961 -11.95 -18.92 -8.22
CA LEU A 961 -10.67 -18.26 -8.26
C LEU A 961 -9.99 -18.39 -6.90
N ALA A 962 -9.02 -19.29 -6.80
CA ALA A 962 -8.38 -19.61 -5.53
C ALA A 962 -6.86 -19.75 -5.68
N SER A 963 -6.14 -19.36 -4.62
CA SER A 963 -4.71 -19.62 -4.49
C SER A 963 -4.49 -21.00 -3.86
N LEU A 964 -3.44 -21.70 -4.31
CA LEU A 964 -3.02 -22.99 -3.75
C LEU A 964 -1.95 -22.79 -2.68
N PHE A 965 -2.14 -23.39 -1.51
CA PHE A 965 -1.19 -23.39 -0.42
C PHE A 965 -0.71 -24.80 -0.09
N TYR A 966 0.53 -24.93 0.41
CA TYR A 966 1.04 -26.12 1.10
C TYR A 966 1.60 -25.70 2.46
N GLY A 967 0.94 -26.11 3.54
CA GLY A 967 1.18 -25.49 4.85
C GLY A 967 0.94 -23.97 4.78
N PRO A 968 1.80 -23.10 5.34
CA PRO A 968 1.61 -21.64 5.29
C PRO A 968 2.00 -21.01 3.94
N ILE A 969 2.56 -21.77 3.00
CA ILE A 969 3.23 -21.24 1.81
C ILE A 969 2.31 -21.25 0.61
N LEU A 970 2.11 -20.08 0.03
CA LEU A 970 1.42 -19.91 -1.24
C LEU A 970 2.32 -20.40 -2.37
N LEU A 971 1.75 -21.25 -3.23
CA LEU A 971 2.39 -21.78 -4.42
C LEU A 971 1.90 -21.02 -5.65
N ALA A 972 2.81 -20.39 -6.37
CA ALA A 972 2.52 -19.67 -7.60
C ALA A 972 2.83 -20.53 -8.83
N ALA A 973 1.88 -20.59 -9.76
CA ALA A 973 2.12 -21.20 -11.07
C ALA A 973 3.15 -20.36 -11.82
N GLN A 974 4.17 -21.00 -12.38
CA GLN A 974 5.14 -20.35 -13.24
C GLN A 974 4.56 -20.24 -14.65
N GLU A 975 4.55 -19.02 -15.19
CA GLU A 975 3.96 -18.71 -16.48
C GLU A 975 5.06 -18.39 -17.49
N ALA A 976 4.94 -18.89 -18.72
CA ALA A 976 5.88 -18.56 -19.80
C ALA A 976 5.56 -17.21 -20.45
N GLU A 977 4.30 -16.77 -20.40
CA GLU A 977 3.82 -15.54 -21.05
C GLU A 977 2.78 -14.79 -20.19
N ALA A 978 2.50 -13.54 -20.57
CA ALA A 978 1.42 -12.76 -19.95
C ALA A 978 0.05 -13.35 -20.31
N ARG A 979 -0.97 -13.16 -19.46
CA ARG A 979 -2.29 -13.77 -19.65
C ARG A 979 -3.42 -12.82 -19.28
N LYS A 980 -4.55 -12.88 -20.01
CA LYS A 980 -5.83 -12.30 -19.57
C LYS A 980 -6.69 -13.29 -18.79
N ASP A 981 -6.64 -14.56 -19.16
CA ASP A 981 -7.40 -15.60 -18.50
C ASP A 981 -6.65 -16.19 -17.29
N TRP A 982 -7.41 -16.49 -16.24
CA TRP A 982 -6.91 -17.22 -15.08
C TRP A 982 -6.47 -18.63 -15.47
N ARG A 983 -5.38 -19.13 -14.86
CA ARG A 983 -4.90 -20.47 -15.13
C ARG A 983 -5.91 -21.50 -14.64
N LYS A 984 -6.47 -22.26 -15.56
CA LYS A 984 -7.35 -23.38 -15.22
C LYS A 984 -6.53 -24.54 -14.69
N ILE A 985 -6.97 -25.10 -13.57
CA ILE A 985 -6.44 -26.36 -13.02
C ILE A 985 -7.57 -27.26 -12.56
N LYS A 986 -7.32 -28.57 -12.57
CA LYS A 986 -8.23 -29.57 -12.04
C LYS A 986 -7.62 -30.23 -10.82
N LEU A 987 -8.38 -30.27 -9.72
CA LEU A 987 -7.95 -30.92 -8.47
C LEU A 987 -8.96 -31.97 -8.03
N ASN A 988 -8.48 -33.02 -7.36
CA ASN A 988 -9.36 -34.02 -6.78
C ASN A 988 -10.09 -33.46 -5.53
N ALA A 989 -11.42 -33.55 -5.52
CA ALA A 989 -12.24 -32.93 -4.47
C ALA A 989 -12.04 -33.52 -3.06
N ASP A 990 -11.67 -34.80 -2.96
CA ASP A 990 -11.50 -35.49 -1.68
C ASP A 990 -10.09 -35.31 -1.10
N ASP A 991 -9.09 -35.26 -1.97
CA ASP A 991 -7.69 -35.07 -1.60
C ASP A 991 -6.93 -34.37 -2.73
N LEU A 992 -6.69 -33.07 -2.54
CA LEU A 992 -6.01 -32.22 -3.52
C LEU A 992 -4.64 -32.77 -3.93
N SER A 993 -3.96 -33.54 -3.06
CA SER A 993 -2.62 -34.07 -3.35
C SER A 993 -2.61 -35.10 -4.48
N LYS A 994 -3.73 -35.78 -4.76
CA LYS A 994 -3.81 -36.85 -5.78
C LYS A 994 -3.51 -36.38 -7.19
N THR A 995 -3.78 -35.11 -7.49
CA THR A 995 -3.55 -34.48 -8.80
C THR A 995 -2.27 -33.65 -8.84
N ILE A 996 -1.56 -33.53 -7.72
CA ILE A 996 -0.35 -32.71 -7.59
C ILE A 996 0.85 -33.65 -7.47
N LYS A 997 1.82 -33.52 -8.38
CA LYS A 997 3.09 -34.25 -8.31
C LYS A 997 4.18 -33.32 -7.78
N GLY A 998 5.26 -33.84 -7.20
CA GLY A 998 6.38 -33.01 -6.77
C GLY A 998 7.10 -33.53 -5.54
N ASP A 999 8.01 -32.69 -5.04
CA ASP A 999 8.83 -32.96 -3.86
C ASP A 999 8.48 -31.93 -2.77
N PRO A 1000 7.72 -32.34 -1.73
CA PRO A 1000 7.37 -31.47 -0.61
C PRO A 1000 8.57 -30.83 0.10
N SER A 1001 9.70 -31.53 0.19
CA SER A 1001 10.90 -31.00 0.86
C SER A 1001 11.53 -29.82 0.11
N LYS A 1002 11.26 -29.71 -1.18
CA LYS A 1002 11.71 -28.60 -2.04
C LYS A 1002 10.62 -27.55 -2.27
N LEU A 1003 9.40 -27.80 -1.77
CA LEU A 1003 8.20 -27.03 -2.08
C LEU A 1003 7.98 -26.86 -3.60
N PHE A 1004 8.39 -27.85 -4.38
CA PHE A 1004 8.34 -27.82 -5.84
C PHE A 1004 7.31 -28.84 -6.32
N PHE A 1005 6.31 -28.36 -7.02
CA PHE A 1005 5.18 -29.17 -7.47
C PHE A 1005 4.86 -28.94 -8.94
N THR A 1006 4.12 -29.87 -9.54
CA THR A 1006 3.63 -29.77 -10.91
C THR A 1006 2.18 -30.20 -11.01
N ILE A 1007 1.39 -29.43 -11.76
CA ILE A 1007 0.00 -29.73 -12.13
C ILE A 1007 -0.13 -29.48 -13.64
N ASP A 1008 -0.57 -30.48 -14.40
CA ASP A 1008 -0.67 -30.40 -15.88
C ASP A 1008 0.63 -29.84 -16.53
N ASP A 1009 1.78 -30.37 -16.11
CA ASP A 1009 3.14 -29.98 -16.54
C ASP A 1009 3.56 -28.52 -16.23
N VAL A 1010 2.72 -27.78 -15.50
CA VAL A 1010 3.04 -26.43 -15.01
C VAL A 1010 3.71 -26.52 -13.66
N VAL A 1011 4.82 -25.82 -13.49
CA VAL A 1011 5.56 -25.73 -12.23
C VAL A 1011 4.85 -24.81 -11.24
N PHE A 1012 4.76 -25.26 -9.99
CA PHE A 1012 4.30 -24.51 -8.83
C PHE A 1012 5.42 -24.49 -7.79
N LYS A 1013 5.78 -23.29 -7.32
CA LYS A 1013 6.80 -23.10 -6.29
C LYS A 1013 6.42 -21.94 -5.36
N PRO A 1014 7.10 -21.75 -4.21
CA PRO A 1014 6.78 -20.67 -3.29
C PRO A 1014 6.78 -19.31 -3.99
N PHE A 1015 5.79 -18.49 -3.67
CA PHE A 1015 5.68 -17.17 -4.30
C PHE A 1015 6.85 -16.23 -3.96
N TYR A 1016 7.47 -16.42 -2.79
CA TYR A 1016 8.70 -15.71 -2.42
C TYR A 1016 9.95 -16.14 -3.19
N GLU A 1017 9.90 -17.26 -3.93
CA GLU A 1017 10.94 -17.73 -4.86
C GLU A 1017 10.56 -17.53 -6.34
N THR A 1018 9.48 -16.80 -6.61
CA THR A 1018 8.98 -16.57 -7.96
C THR A 1018 9.39 -15.17 -8.43
N TYR A 1019 10.28 -15.07 -9.42
CA TYR A 1019 10.77 -13.79 -9.95
C TYR A 1019 10.30 -13.50 -11.38
N GLY A 1020 9.94 -14.54 -12.14
CA GLY A 1020 9.35 -14.42 -13.48
C GLY A 1020 7.84 -14.21 -13.46
N ARG A 1021 7.21 -14.45 -14.62
CA ARG A 1021 5.76 -14.38 -14.77
C ARG A 1021 5.08 -15.48 -13.97
N HIS A 1022 3.94 -15.15 -13.37
CA HIS A 1022 3.27 -16.05 -12.47
C HIS A 1022 1.75 -15.85 -12.42
N SER A 1023 1.05 -16.89 -11.96
CA SER A 1023 -0.35 -16.82 -11.56
C SER A 1023 -0.48 -17.28 -10.11
N VAL A 1024 -0.95 -16.38 -9.23
CA VAL A 1024 -1.21 -16.69 -7.81
C VAL A 1024 -2.62 -17.26 -7.63
N TYR A 1025 -3.61 -16.59 -8.19
CA TYR A 1025 -4.98 -17.11 -8.24
C TYR A 1025 -5.18 -17.94 -9.52
N LEU A 1026 -5.92 -19.02 -9.38
CA LEU A 1026 -6.15 -20.04 -10.41
C LEU A 1026 -7.65 -20.24 -10.56
N ASP A 1027 -8.12 -20.55 -11.76
CA ASP A 1027 -9.49 -21.00 -12.01
C ASP A 1027 -9.59 -22.50 -11.73
N VAL A 1028 -9.99 -22.84 -10.52
CA VAL A 1028 -9.95 -24.19 -9.99
C VAL A 1028 -11.27 -24.91 -10.24
N THR A 1029 -11.19 -26.09 -10.84
CA THR A 1029 -12.29 -27.05 -10.92
C THR A 1029 -11.99 -28.26 -10.04
N LEU A 1030 -12.95 -28.64 -9.19
CA LEU A 1030 -12.86 -29.88 -8.43
C LEU A 1030 -13.54 -31.01 -9.19
N THR A 1031 -12.82 -32.11 -9.41
CA THR A 1031 -13.36 -33.32 -10.04
C THR A 1031 -13.64 -34.37 -8.97
N ASN A 1032 -14.84 -34.94 -9.01
CA ASN A 1032 -15.15 -36.18 -8.28
C ASN A 1032 -14.52 -37.37 -9.03
N PRO A 1033 -14.19 -38.46 -8.32
CA PRO A 1033 -13.67 -39.68 -8.94
C PRO A 1033 -14.51 -40.19 -10.13
#